data_AF-A0A3Q2P848-F1
#
_entry.id   AF-A0A3Q2P848-F1
#
_cell.length_a   1.000
_cell.length_b   1.000
_cell.length_c   1.000
_cell.angle_alpha   90.00
_cell.angle_beta   90.00
_cell.angle_gamma   90.00
#
_symmetry.space_group_name_H-M   'P 1'
#
loop_
_entity.id
_entity.type
_entity.pdbx_description
1 polymer ?
#
loop_
_entity_poly.entity_id
_entity_poly.type
_entity_poly.pdbx_seq_one_letter_code
_entity_poly.pdbx_strand_id
1 'polypeptide(L)'
;HAGLSAPQQQLIRETLMTWLQTQLMNAQPEKAFIRNKAAQVFALTFVMEYLTLWPKFFFDILNLVGLNPLGVDIYLRTLMAIDAEVVDRDIVHTPELQETRRNTLIKDSMREQCIPSLVESWFQILTAYQQNQPELTCQCLEVVGAYVSWIDLNLIANDFVNLLLSQMSMEDLREEACDCLFEIVNKGMDPVDKTKLVESLCQVLQSAGFFNIDQQEEDVDFLAKFSRLVNGMGQSLVLSWTRLVKCGSAKEAAAALHAVEAKVPLLLQLLAHEDDDISTNMVGFCYDYLHVLKQQAVMLAVMKKLTYDDEYNFDNEQLVSCGVSGYQHSSVSLEFFETVVRYDKFFIVEPQHIPNVLMAFLDQRGLRHNSPKVRSRVSYLFSRFVKTLKHMTAFIEDILTRIQDLLELAPPENGFPALLTSDDQLFMFEAAGVLIVSGESPMERKQVLMRSLLAPLMDAFRLLLAKLLQETAEERQAALADCLSHAVGFARTSKAFSNKQTVKQCGCTEVYRDCLQSFLPALSCPVQRGALRGAVRSFLHRMIICLEEEVLPFVPAASEHMLKDCEAKDLQEFIPLISQITAKFKQVSPFLQQIFMPLVLAIFEVLGRPAEENDQTAALEKQMLRRSYFAFIQTIAGSGMNEVLANQAESMERVLFTIIQGAVEFPDPIAQKTCFIILSRLVELWGGKDGLVGFPDFIYKHIVPACFMAPLKPTFDLSDAQTVLTLSECALTLKMIHLKRGSEFIQFLQHEYLPSLQVTPEISQELCQVLQQPDIKVLKNYIK
;
A
#
# COMPACT_ATOMS: atom_id res chain seq x y z
N HIS A 1 32.02 11.04 -20.68
CA HIS A 1 33.28 11.59 -20.11
C HIS A 1 34.40 10.54 -19.99
N ALA A 2 34.12 9.32 -19.52
CA ALA A 2 35.14 8.25 -19.33
C ALA A 2 35.83 7.77 -20.63
N GLY A 3 35.23 7.99 -21.80
CA GLY A 3 35.82 7.67 -23.11
C GLY A 3 36.62 8.81 -23.76
N LEU A 4 36.79 9.95 -23.10
CA LEU A 4 37.53 11.11 -23.65
C LEU A 4 39.02 11.04 -23.30
N SER A 5 39.87 11.51 -24.20
CA SER A 5 41.31 11.66 -23.93
C SER A 5 41.60 12.86 -23.03
N ALA A 6 42.72 12.84 -22.28
CA ALA A 6 43.09 13.94 -21.39
C ALA A 6 43.14 15.33 -22.08
N PRO A 7 43.62 15.48 -23.33
CA PRO A 7 43.55 16.76 -24.05
C PRO A 7 42.11 17.21 -24.35
N GLN A 8 41.18 16.28 -24.63
CA GLN A 8 39.78 16.62 -24.86
C GLN A 8 39.09 17.09 -23.58
N GLN A 9 39.39 16.46 -22.44
CA GLN A 9 38.91 16.87 -21.13
C GLN A 9 39.42 18.26 -20.75
N GLN A 10 40.70 18.55 -21.01
CA GLN A 10 41.26 19.88 -20.85
C GLN A 10 40.56 20.93 -21.74
N LEU A 11 40.31 20.61 -23.02
CA LEU A 11 39.63 21.52 -23.94
C LEU A 11 38.21 21.87 -23.46
N ILE A 12 37.48 20.91 -22.87
CA ILE A 12 36.16 21.17 -22.28
C ILE A 12 36.27 22.22 -21.17
N ARG A 13 37.20 22.05 -20.22
CA ARG A 13 37.41 23.01 -19.14
C ARG A 13 37.77 24.41 -19.64
N GLU A 14 38.70 24.50 -20.59
CA GLU A 14 39.11 25.76 -21.19
C GLU A 14 37.93 26.44 -21.90
N THR A 15 37.09 25.67 -22.59
CA THR A 15 35.89 26.17 -23.27
C THR A 15 34.87 26.71 -22.26
N LEU A 16 34.63 25.97 -21.16
CA LEU A 16 33.71 26.40 -20.11
C LEU A 16 34.16 27.70 -19.44
N MET A 17 35.45 27.79 -19.07
CA MET A 17 36.01 29.00 -18.46
C MET A 17 36.02 30.19 -19.41
N THR A 18 36.35 29.97 -20.69
CA THR A 18 36.30 31.02 -21.73
C THR A 18 34.88 31.50 -21.96
N TRP A 19 33.90 30.58 -21.98
CA TRP A 19 32.49 30.93 -22.09
C TRP A 19 32.04 31.77 -20.90
N LEU A 20 32.37 31.37 -19.66
CA LEU A 20 32.04 32.13 -18.45
C LEU A 20 32.67 33.53 -18.48
N GLN A 21 33.93 33.65 -18.93
CA GLN A 21 34.60 34.93 -19.11
C GLN A 21 33.88 35.82 -20.13
N THR A 22 33.37 35.23 -21.22
CA THR A 22 32.60 35.97 -22.23
C THR A 22 31.28 36.48 -21.65
N GLN A 23 30.61 35.68 -20.81
CA GLN A 23 29.36 36.09 -20.16
C GLN A 23 29.55 37.28 -19.22
N LEU A 24 30.69 37.36 -18.52
CA LEU A 24 31.01 38.49 -17.64
C LEU A 24 31.17 39.82 -18.39
N MET A 25 31.48 39.77 -19.69
CA MET A 25 31.66 40.94 -20.55
C MET A 25 30.38 41.35 -21.30
N ASN A 26 29.33 40.54 -21.22
CA ASN A 26 28.07 40.80 -21.92
C ASN A 26 27.29 41.94 -21.25
N ALA A 27 26.64 42.78 -22.06
CA ALA A 27 25.81 43.88 -21.56
C ALA A 27 24.45 43.44 -21.01
N GLN A 28 24.01 42.22 -21.34
CA GLN A 28 22.72 41.64 -20.93
C GLN A 28 22.92 40.17 -20.55
N PRO A 29 22.15 39.66 -19.56
CA PRO A 29 22.18 38.25 -19.21
C PRO A 29 21.66 37.39 -20.37
N GLU A 30 22.26 36.22 -20.56
CA GLU A 30 21.73 35.21 -21.46
C GLU A 30 20.37 34.68 -20.97
N LYS A 31 19.63 34.01 -21.88
CA LYS A 31 18.34 33.42 -21.53
C LYS A 31 18.48 32.40 -20.39
N ALA A 32 17.52 32.38 -19.47
CA ALA A 32 17.59 31.56 -18.26
C ALA A 32 17.85 30.07 -18.54
N PHE A 33 17.25 29.49 -19.58
CA PHE A 33 17.47 28.08 -19.95
C PHE A 33 18.91 27.80 -20.40
N ILE A 34 19.61 28.78 -20.99
CA ILE A 34 21.02 28.64 -21.38
C ILE A 34 21.88 28.65 -20.12
N ARG A 35 21.62 29.58 -19.19
CA ARG A 35 22.32 29.67 -17.90
C ARG A 35 22.14 28.40 -17.07
N ASN A 36 20.92 27.87 -17.00
CA ASN A 36 20.63 26.60 -16.31
C ASN A 36 21.37 25.41 -16.95
N LYS A 37 21.41 25.33 -18.29
CA LYS A 37 22.14 24.25 -18.96
C LYS A 37 23.65 24.40 -18.83
N ALA A 38 24.17 25.62 -18.85
CA ALA A 38 25.58 25.86 -18.55
C ALA A 38 25.94 25.41 -17.14
N ALA A 39 25.15 25.80 -16.13
CA ALA A 39 25.32 25.36 -14.74
C ALA A 39 25.30 23.83 -14.60
N GLN A 40 24.38 23.14 -15.29
CA GLN A 40 24.35 21.68 -15.33
C GLN A 40 25.62 21.08 -15.93
N VAL A 41 26.14 21.66 -17.02
CA VAL A 41 27.40 21.18 -17.61
C VAL A 41 28.58 21.41 -16.66
N PHE A 42 28.66 22.57 -16.00
CA PHE A 42 29.67 22.84 -14.97
C PHE A 42 29.58 21.82 -13.82
N ALA A 43 28.39 21.53 -13.33
CA ALA A 43 28.17 20.55 -12.26
C ALA A 43 28.59 19.13 -12.69
N LEU A 44 28.21 18.68 -13.88
CA LEU A 44 28.61 17.36 -14.38
C LEU A 44 30.12 17.24 -14.60
N THR A 45 30.77 18.31 -15.08
CA THR A 45 32.23 18.35 -15.19
C THR A 45 32.89 18.32 -13.80
N PHE A 46 32.38 19.11 -12.85
CA PHE A 46 32.83 19.10 -11.45
C PHE A 46 32.75 17.69 -10.84
N VAL A 47 31.60 17.06 -10.96
CA VAL A 47 31.30 15.73 -10.43
C VAL A 47 32.26 14.65 -10.98
N MET A 48 32.76 14.80 -12.21
CA MET A 48 33.71 13.87 -12.83
C MET A 48 35.17 14.19 -12.53
N GLU A 49 35.53 15.47 -12.39
CA GLU A 49 36.94 15.91 -12.40
C GLU A 49 37.45 16.45 -11.07
N TYR A 50 36.58 16.85 -10.14
CA TYR A 50 36.95 17.57 -8.92
C TYR A 50 37.99 16.83 -8.06
N LEU A 51 37.82 15.52 -7.84
CA LEU A 51 38.72 14.73 -7.00
C LEU A 51 40.10 14.48 -7.61
N THR A 52 40.30 14.73 -8.91
CA THR A 52 41.51 14.31 -9.61
C THR A 52 42.08 15.40 -10.52
N LEU A 53 41.33 15.82 -11.54
CA LEU A 53 41.81 16.66 -12.63
C LEU A 53 41.61 18.16 -12.36
N TRP A 54 40.60 18.54 -11.58
CA TRP A 54 40.25 19.93 -11.31
C TRP A 54 39.92 20.22 -9.83
N PRO A 55 40.86 19.99 -8.90
CA PRO A 55 40.62 20.21 -7.47
C PRO A 55 40.41 21.69 -7.09
N LYS A 56 40.88 22.63 -7.91
CA LYS A 56 40.73 24.08 -7.70
C LYS A 56 39.47 24.68 -8.34
N PHE A 57 38.50 23.86 -8.77
CA PHE A 57 37.28 24.27 -9.46
C PHE A 57 36.63 25.54 -8.88
N PHE A 58 36.31 25.54 -7.57
CA PHE A 58 35.66 26.69 -6.93
C PHE A 58 36.55 27.93 -6.86
N PHE A 59 37.84 27.75 -6.62
CA PHE A 59 38.80 28.86 -6.57
C PHE A 59 38.91 29.53 -7.95
N ASP A 60 39.00 28.75 -9.02
CA ASP A 60 39.12 29.27 -10.38
C ASP A 60 37.84 30.02 -10.81
N ILE A 61 36.66 29.48 -10.49
CA ILE A 61 35.37 30.14 -10.78
C ILE A 61 35.20 31.42 -9.95
N LEU A 62 35.45 31.36 -8.64
CA LEU A 62 35.30 32.53 -7.76
C LEU A 62 36.26 33.66 -8.14
N ASN A 63 37.51 33.35 -8.50
CA ASN A 63 38.47 34.36 -8.96
C ASN A 63 38.05 35.03 -10.27
N LEU A 64 37.41 34.28 -11.17
CA LEU A 64 36.94 34.81 -12.45
C LEU A 64 35.68 35.66 -12.27
N VAL A 65 34.72 35.18 -11.48
CA VAL A 65 33.41 35.82 -11.27
C VAL A 65 33.50 37.03 -10.35
N GLY A 66 34.28 36.94 -9.27
CA GLY A 66 34.33 37.94 -8.21
C GLY A 66 32.93 38.27 -7.68
N LEU A 67 32.60 39.56 -7.64
CA LEU A 67 31.25 40.05 -7.33
C LEU A 67 30.54 40.57 -8.58
N ASN A 68 30.79 40.05 -9.79
CA ASN A 68 30.02 40.46 -10.97
C ASN A 68 28.61 39.81 -10.95
N PRO A 69 27.49 40.55 -11.02
CA PRO A 69 26.14 39.98 -10.90
C PRO A 69 25.85 38.84 -11.90
N LEU A 70 26.30 38.97 -13.15
CA LEU A 70 26.06 37.97 -14.21
C LEU A 70 26.82 36.68 -13.93
N GLY A 71 28.05 36.81 -13.42
CA GLY A 71 28.85 35.65 -13.03
C GLY A 71 28.34 35.00 -11.76
N VAL A 72 27.90 35.80 -10.79
CA VAL A 72 27.36 35.29 -9.50
C VAL A 72 26.09 34.48 -9.75
N ASP A 73 25.20 34.92 -10.64
CA ASP A 73 24.01 34.14 -11.01
C ASP A 73 24.38 32.76 -11.59
N ILE A 74 25.36 32.68 -12.49
CA ILE A 74 25.82 31.40 -13.05
C ILE A 74 26.48 30.54 -11.96
N TYR A 75 27.26 31.16 -11.08
CA TYR A 75 27.92 30.49 -9.96
C TYR A 75 26.91 29.88 -8.97
N LEU A 76 25.89 30.63 -8.54
CA LEU A 76 24.84 30.14 -7.63
C LEU A 76 24.02 29.01 -8.26
N ARG A 77 23.63 29.14 -9.54
CA ARG A 77 22.98 28.04 -10.29
C ARG A 77 23.85 26.80 -10.39
N THR A 78 25.16 26.98 -10.53
CA THR A 78 26.12 25.86 -10.56
C THR A 78 26.19 25.16 -9.21
N LEU A 79 26.15 25.90 -8.10
CA LEU A 79 26.07 25.29 -6.76
C LEU A 79 24.80 24.49 -6.57
N MET A 80 23.63 25.02 -6.94
CA MET A 80 22.38 24.25 -6.90
C MET A 80 22.42 23.00 -7.79
N ALA A 81 23.02 23.10 -8.98
CA ALA A 81 23.19 21.94 -9.86
C ALA A 81 24.16 20.89 -9.28
N ILE A 82 25.17 21.30 -8.52
CA ILE A 82 26.08 20.37 -7.81
C ILE A 82 25.33 19.69 -6.65
N ASP A 83 24.51 20.44 -5.91
CA ASP A 83 23.69 19.89 -4.82
C ASP A 83 22.75 18.78 -5.34
N ALA A 84 22.04 19.03 -6.44
CA ALA A 84 21.15 18.07 -7.09
C ALA A 84 21.85 16.78 -7.57
N GLU A 85 23.15 16.83 -7.88
CA GLU A 85 23.92 15.66 -8.38
C GLU A 85 24.65 14.90 -7.25
N VAL A 86 24.94 15.55 -6.13
CA VAL A 86 25.86 15.03 -5.09
C VAL A 86 25.19 14.84 -3.72
N VAL A 87 24.21 15.67 -3.39
CA VAL A 87 23.71 15.87 -2.02
C VAL A 87 22.23 15.53 -1.90
N ASP A 88 21.40 16.00 -2.84
CA ASP A 88 19.94 15.85 -2.81
C ASP A 88 19.55 14.38 -2.70
N ARG A 89 18.77 14.05 -1.66
CA ARG A 89 18.36 12.68 -1.34
C ARG A 89 17.02 12.31 -1.95
N ASP A 90 16.25 13.30 -2.41
CA ASP A 90 14.93 13.11 -2.99
C ASP A 90 15.02 12.79 -4.49
N ILE A 91 16.14 13.12 -5.13
CA ILE A 91 16.51 12.60 -6.44
C ILE A 91 17.02 11.17 -6.27
N VAL A 92 16.32 10.21 -6.87
CA VAL A 92 16.75 8.81 -6.89
C VAL A 92 18.04 8.72 -7.72
N HIS A 93 19.18 8.87 -7.04
CA HIS A 93 20.46 8.46 -7.60
C HIS A 93 20.40 6.95 -7.84
N THR A 94 20.90 6.50 -8.99
CA THR A 94 21.00 5.08 -9.30
C THR A 94 21.70 4.37 -8.13
N PRO A 95 21.14 3.27 -7.57
CA PRO A 95 21.69 2.59 -6.39
C PRO A 95 22.98 1.81 -6.69
N GLU A 96 23.79 2.31 -7.61
CA GLU A 96 25.11 1.81 -7.92
C GLU A 96 26.05 2.26 -6.79
N LEU A 97 26.56 1.28 -6.04
CA LEU A 97 27.53 1.45 -4.94
C LEU A 97 28.68 2.42 -5.27
N GLN A 98 29.05 2.53 -6.55
CA GLN A 98 30.10 3.39 -7.04
C GLN A 98 29.74 4.89 -7.02
N GLU A 99 28.52 5.28 -7.36
CA GLU A 99 28.07 6.68 -7.36
C GLU A 99 27.94 7.22 -5.93
N THR A 100 27.31 6.45 -5.04
CA THR A 100 27.17 6.81 -3.63
C THR A 100 28.54 7.01 -2.96
N ARG A 101 29.50 6.13 -3.27
CA ARG A 101 30.87 6.24 -2.76
C ARG A 101 31.57 7.49 -3.29
N ARG A 102 31.43 7.79 -4.59
CA ARG A 102 32.01 9.00 -5.18
C ARG A 102 31.41 10.27 -4.57
N ASN A 103 30.09 10.35 -4.43
CA ASN A 103 29.42 11.51 -3.87
C ASN A 103 29.83 11.75 -2.40
N THR A 104 30.03 10.68 -1.63
CA THR A 104 30.59 10.77 -0.27
C THR A 104 31.99 11.39 -0.28
N LEU A 105 32.89 10.90 -1.16
CA LEU A 105 34.25 11.43 -1.28
C LEU A 105 34.28 12.90 -1.73
N ILE A 106 33.41 13.29 -2.66
CA ILE A 106 33.29 14.68 -3.11
C ILE A 106 32.93 15.58 -1.92
N LYS A 107 31.90 15.23 -1.14
CA LYS A 107 31.49 16.04 0.02
C LYS A 107 32.58 16.15 1.08
N ASP A 108 33.26 15.06 1.39
CA ASP A 108 34.33 15.07 2.39
C ASP A 108 35.51 15.94 1.91
N SER A 109 35.90 15.83 0.63
CA SER A 109 36.91 16.71 0.02
C SER A 109 36.48 18.17 0.01
N MET A 110 35.21 18.47 -0.28
CA MET A 110 34.68 19.83 -0.25
C MET A 110 34.76 20.43 1.15
N ARG A 111 34.35 19.68 2.19
CA ARG A 111 34.41 20.14 3.59
C ARG A 111 35.82 20.52 4.01
N GLU A 112 36.82 19.76 3.58
CA GLU A 112 38.22 20.01 3.93
C GLU A 112 38.83 21.18 3.15
N GLN A 113 38.43 21.37 1.88
CA GLN A 113 39.19 22.24 0.97
C GLN A 113 38.51 23.56 0.60
N CYS A 114 37.19 23.59 0.40
CA CYS A 114 36.53 24.75 -0.21
C CYS A 114 35.35 25.33 0.56
N ILE A 115 34.68 24.54 1.43
CA ILE A 115 33.46 25.01 2.11
C ILE A 115 33.65 26.32 2.89
N PRO A 116 34.75 26.55 3.64
CA PRO A 116 34.97 27.85 4.31
C PRO A 116 35.00 29.03 3.33
N SER A 117 35.64 28.87 2.16
CA SER A 117 35.68 29.91 1.12
C SER A 117 34.34 30.10 0.43
N LEU A 118 33.53 29.04 0.29
CA LEU A 118 32.16 29.15 -0.23
C LEU A 118 31.27 29.91 0.76
N VAL A 119 31.36 29.62 2.05
CA VAL A 119 30.59 30.36 3.07
C VAL A 119 30.98 31.84 3.10
N GLU A 120 32.28 32.15 2.95
CA GLU A 120 32.76 33.53 2.83
C GLU A 120 32.22 34.22 1.57
N SER A 121 32.20 33.53 0.42
CA SER A 121 31.65 34.11 -0.81
C SER A 121 30.15 34.38 -0.69
N TRP A 122 29.37 33.46 -0.08
CA TRP A 122 27.94 33.67 0.18
C TRP A 122 27.71 34.88 1.08
N PHE A 123 28.48 35.01 2.17
CA PHE A 123 28.37 36.16 3.07
C PHE A 123 28.67 37.49 2.35
N GLN A 124 29.69 37.52 1.49
CA GLN A 124 30.02 38.70 0.69
C GLN A 124 28.91 39.03 -0.33
N ILE A 125 28.36 38.02 -1.01
CA ILE A 125 27.26 38.17 -1.99
C ILE A 125 26.01 38.73 -1.28
N LEU A 126 25.58 38.12 -0.18
CA LEU A 126 24.41 38.55 0.60
C LEU A 126 24.57 39.99 1.08
N THR A 127 25.76 40.36 1.59
CA THR A 127 26.03 41.71 2.09
C THR A 127 26.07 42.76 0.97
N ALA A 128 26.65 42.41 -0.18
CA ALA A 128 26.81 43.33 -1.31
C ALA A 128 25.48 43.62 -2.04
N TYR A 129 24.59 42.62 -2.11
CA TYR A 129 23.42 42.65 -2.99
C TYR A 129 22.07 42.83 -2.31
N GLN A 130 21.97 42.70 -0.98
CA GLN A 130 20.72 42.78 -0.21
C GLN A 130 19.82 44.00 -0.51
N GLN A 131 20.37 45.14 -0.98
CA GLN A 131 19.57 46.33 -1.30
C GLN A 131 19.33 46.55 -2.81
N ASN A 132 20.15 45.95 -3.68
CA ASN A 132 20.24 46.33 -5.09
C ASN A 132 19.89 45.20 -6.08
N GLN A 133 19.93 43.94 -5.65
CA GLN A 133 19.68 42.76 -6.48
C GLN A 133 18.96 41.67 -5.66
N PRO A 134 17.67 41.85 -5.33
CA PRO A 134 16.94 40.93 -4.45
C PRO A 134 16.89 39.50 -5.01
N GLU A 135 16.65 39.33 -6.31
CA GLU A 135 16.65 38.00 -6.96
C GLU A 135 17.95 37.22 -6.75
N LEU A 136 19.10 37.90 -6.80
CA LEU A 136 20.41 37.28 -6.62
C LEU A 136 20.65 36.93 -5.14
N THR A 137 20.16 37.78 -4.24
CA THR A 137 20.20 37.52 -2.79
C THR A 137 19.32 36.32 -2.43
N CYS A 138 18.10 36.23 -2.97
CA CYS A 138 17.21 35.06 -2.83
C CYS A 138 17.87 33.76 -3.32
N GLN A 139 18.44 33.76 -4.53
CA GLN A 139 19.19 32.58 -5.04
C GLN A 139 20.36 32.19 -4.13
N CYS A 140 21.02 33.16 -3.51
CA CYS A 140 22.11 32.88 -2.58
C CYS A 140 21.58 32.27 -1.26
N LEU A 141 20.42 32.71 -0.78
CA LEU A 141 19.74 32.14 0.40
C LEU A 141 19.30 30.70 0.15
N GLU A 142 18.74 30.41 -1.03
CA GLU A 142 18.39 29.04 -1.46
C GLU A 142 19.63 28.12 -1.44
N VAL A 143 20.76 28.57 -2.02
CA VAL A 143 22.03 27.83 -2.01
C VAL A 143 22.50 27.57 -0.59
N VAL A 144 22.45 28.56 0.29
CA VAL A 144 22.85 28.39 1.69
C VAL A 144 21.95 27.34 2.35
N GLY A 145 20.63 27.44 2.17
CA GLY A 145 19.65 26.49 2.71
C GLY A 145 19.95 25.03 2.31
N ALA A 146 20.20 24.79 1.02
CA ALA A 146 20.53 23.44 0.52
C ALA A 146 21.83 22.87 1.15
N TYR A 147 22.88 23.69 1.24
CA TYR A 147 24.19 23.26 1.73
C TYR A 147 24.25 23.09 3.26
N VAL A 148 23.45 23.84 4.02
CA VAL A 148 23.40 23.80 5.50
C VAL A 148 23.23 22.39 6.04
N SER A 149 22.49 21.54 5.33
CA SER A 149 22.17 20.16 5.74
C SER A 149 23.41 19.29 5.99
N TRP A 150 24.57 19.61 5.39
CA TRP A 150 25.77 18.78 5.46
C TRP A 150 27.09 19.52 5.74
N ILE A 151 27.14 20.86 5.81
CA ILE A 151 28.36 21.60 6.19
C ILE A 151 28.50 21.76 7.71
N ASP A 152 29.63 22.26 8.22
CA ASP A 152 29.78 22.58 9.66
C ASP A 152 28.94 23.82 10.02
N LEU A 153 28.14 23.73 11.08
CA LEU A 153 27.28 24.84 11.51
C LEU A 153 28.10 26.01 12.05
N ASN A 154 29.29 25.75 12.59
CA ASN A 154 30.15 26.81 13.13
C ASN A 154 30.64 27.79 12.05
N LEU A 155 30.56 27.42 10.77
CA LEU A 155 30.85 28.31 9.66
C LEU A 155 29.72 29.33 9.42
N ILE A 156 28.48 28.95 9.78
CA ILE A 156 27.29 29.80 9.71
C ILE A 156 26.98 30.27 11.13
N ALA A 157 27.94 31.00 11.72
CA ALA A 157 27.88 31.49 13.09
C ALA A 157 27.01 32.76 13.23
N ASN A 158 27.05 33.36 14.43
CA ASN A 158 26.23 34.51 14.85
C ASN A 158 26.17 35.65 13.83
N ASP A 159 27.28 36.02 13.18
CA ASP A 159 27.28 37.14 12.20
C ASP A 159 26.44 36.83 10.96
N PHE A 160 26.44 35.56 10.52
CA PHE A 160 25.62 35.11 9.40
C PHE A 160 24.14 35.08 9.80
N VAL A 161 23.83 34.58 11.00
CA VAL A 161 22.45 34.56 11.53
C VAL A 161 21.90 35.99 11.71
N ASN A 162 22.73 36.92 12.19
CA ASN A 162 22.37 38.34 12.31
C ASN A 162 22.07 38.96 10.94
N LEU A 163 22.82 38.59 9.90
CA LEU A 163 22.53 39.00 8.52
C LEU A 163 21.18 38.46 8.05
N LEU A 164 20.88 37.17 8.26
CA LEU A 164 19.59 36.57 7.91
C LEU A 164 18.42 37.28 8.60
N LEU A 165 18.56 37.61 9.89
CA LEU A 165 17.53 38.34 10.64
C LEU A 165 17.31 39.75 10.10
N SER A 166 18.38 40.43 9.66
CA SER A 166 18.25 41.74 9.00
C SER A 166 17.52 41.62 7.67
N GLN A 167 17.75 40.54 6.92
CA GLN A 167 17.09 40.25 5.65
C GLN A 167 15.63 39.81 5.82
N MET A 168 15.30 39.13 6.93
CA MET A 168 13.90 38.86 7.32
C MET A 168 13.07 40.13 7.55
N SER A 169 13.73 41.26 7.81
CA SER A 169 13.07 42.56 7.97
C SER A 169 12.89 43.30 6.64
N MET A 170 13.34 42.74 5.51
CA MET A 170 13.21 43.31 4.17
C MET A 170 12.13 42.55 3.39
N GLU A 171 11.13 43.26 2.86
CA GLU A 171 9.96 42.66 2.18
C GLU A 171 10.36 41.71 1.04
N ASP A 172 11.32 42.10 0.19
CA ASP A 172 11.71 41.28 -0.96
C ASP A 172 12.52 40.01 -0.61
N LEU A 173 13.03 39.89 0.62
CA LEU A 173 13.96 38.82 1.03
C LEU A 173 13.42 37.95 2.17
N ARG A 174 12.36 38.39 2.85
CA ARG A 174 11.93 37.82 4.13
C ARG A 174 11.51 36.37 4.07
N GLU A 175 10.89 35.95 2.98
CA GLU A 175 10.47 34.56 2.75
C GLU A 175 11.67 33.63 2.64
N GLU A 176 12.61 33.93 1.74
CA GLU A 176 13.80 33.11 1.51
C GLU A 176 14.75 33.12 2.70
N ALA A 177 14.84 34.24 3.43
CA ALA A 177 15.60 34.30 4.68
C ALA A 177 14.96 33.40 5.76
N CYS A 178 13.63 33.35 5.81
CA CYS A 178 12.89 32.48 6.73
C CYS A 178 13.07 30.99 6.40
N ASP A 179 12.99 30.62 5.11
CA ASP A 179 13.23 29.24 4.66
C ASP A 179 14.69 28.82 4.93
N CYS A 180 15.67 29.73 4.73
CA CYS A 180 17.06 29.46 5.07
C CYS A 180 17.24 29.16 6.58
N LEU A 181 16.58 29.92 7.46
CA LEU A 181 16.57 29.63 8.90
C LEU A 181 15.89 28.29 9.23
N PHE A 182 14.84 27.93 8.51
CA PHE A 182 14.16 26.64 8.67
C PHE A 182 15.11 25.48 8.37
N GLU A 183 15.92 25.56 7.31
CA GLU A 183 16.94 24.55 7.00
C GLU A 183 18.02 24.45 8.09
N ILE A 184 18.44 25.59 8.67
CA ILE A 184 19.35 25.62 9.84
C ILE A 184 18.73 24.89 11.04
N VAL A 185 17.45 25.13 11.30
CA VAL A 185 16.71 24.46 12.39
C VAL A 185 16.58 22.96 12.14
N ASN A 186 16.35 22.51 10.91
CA ASN A 186 16.14 21.09 10.59
C ASN A 186 17.42 20.26 10.48
N LYS A 187 18.59 20.89 10.41
CA LYS A 187 19.87 20.19 10.35
C LYS A 187 20.04 19.15 11.48
N GLY A 188 20.46 17.93 11.17
CA GLY A 188 20.73 16.92 12.20
C GLY A 188 21.89 17.32 13.14
N MET A 189 21.65 17.35 14.46
CA MET A 189 22.68 17.58 15.47
C MET A 189 22.34 16.91 16.81
N ASP A 190 23.24 16.99 17.79
CA ASP A 190 23.00 16.48 19.14
C ASP A 190 21.77 17.16 19.79
N PRO A 191 20.88 16.40 20.49
CA PRO A 191 19.67 16.96 21.07
C PRO A 191 19.88 18.17 22.00
N VAL A 192 20.97 18.19 22.76
CA VAL A 192 21.24 19.29 23.71
C VAL A 192 21.62 20.56 22.96
N ASP A 193 22.50 20.43 21.97
CA ASP A 193 22.93 21.57 21.16
C ASP A 193 21.81 22.04 20.21
N LYS A 194 20.95 21.14 19.73
CA LYS A 194 19.72 21.49 19.00
C LYS A 194 18.80 22.34 19.84
N THR A 195 18.58 21.95 21.10
CA THR A 195 17.71 22.71 22.02
C THR A 195 18.27 24.11 22.25
N LYS A 196 19.59 24.25 22.46
CA LYS A 196 20.23 25.57 22.64
C LYS A 196 20.12 26.45 21.39
N LEU A 197 20.36 25.89 20.20
CA LEU A 197 20.25 26.60 18.93
C LEU A 197 18.83 27.15 18.74
N VAL A 198 17.82 26.30 18.90
CA VAL A 198 16.41 26.69 18.73
C VAL A 198 16.01 27.75 19.76
N GLU A 199 16.39 27.59 21.04
CA GLU A 199 16.11 28.60 22.07
C GLU A 199 16.78 29.94 21.77
N SER A 200 18.05 29.93 21.34
CA SER A 200 18.77 31.16 20.97
C SER A 200 18.10 31.84 19.79
N LEU A 201 17.69 31.09 18.76
CA LEU A 201 17.01 31.66 17.60
C LEU A 201 15.63 32.19 17.96
N CYS A 202 14.85 31.49 18.80
CA CYS A 202 13.57 31.98 19.30
C CYS A 202 13.71 33.30 20.06
N GLN A 203 14.73 33.45 20.91
CA GLN A 203 14.95 34.69 21.66
C GLN A 203 15.22 35.88 20.73
N VAL A 204 16.00 35.66 19.66
CA VAL A 204 16.31 36.74 18.71
C VAL A 204 15.13 37.05 17.79
N LEU A 205 14.37 36.04 17.34
CA LEU A 205 13.13 36.27 16.57
C LEU A 205 12.08 37.03 17.40
N GLN A 206 11.95 36.68 18.67
CA GLN A 206 11.05 37.36 19.59
C GLN A 206 11.47 38.81 19.84
N SER A 207 12.78 39.07 20.03
CA SER A 207 13.27 40.43 20.25
C SER A 207 13.19 41.31 19.02
N ALA A 208 13.29 40.72 17.82
CA ALA A 208 13.06 41.39 16.55
C ALA A 208 11.56 41.62 16.23
N GLY A 209 10.65 41.07 17.04
CA GLY A 209 9.21 41.30 16.92
C GLY A 209 8.47 40.35 15.99
N PHE A 210 9.12 39.30 15.45
CA PHE A 210 8.48 38.39 14.49
C PHE A 210 7.36 37.52 15.09
N PHE A 211 7.24 37.44 16.42
CA PHE A 211 6.23 36.62 17.09
C PHE A 211 4.87 37.34 17.24
N ASN A 212 4.79 38.61 16.82
CA ASN A 212 3.56 39.37 16.86
C ASN A 212 2.75 39.14 15.57
N ILE A 213 1.95 38.07 15.56
CA ILE A 213 1.21 37.61 14.36
C ILE A 213 0.23 38.68 13.88
N ASP A 214 -0.44 39.40 14.79
CA ASP A 214 -1.40 40.47 14.46
C ASP A 214 -0.76 41.60 13.63
N GLN A 215 0.56 41.80 13.71
CA GLN A 215 1.28 42.79 12.88
C GLN A 215 1.71 42.24 11.51
N GLN A 216 1.60 40.92 11.31
CA GLN A 216 2.02 40.21 10.10
C GLN A 216 0.85 39.66 9.28
N GLU A 217 -0.40 39.76 9.76
CA GLU A 217 -1.59 39.26 9.06
C GLU A 217 -1.77 39.82 7.65
N GLU A 218 -1.23 41.01 7.35
CA GLU A 218 -1.30 41.60 6.00
C GLU A 218 -0.41 40.88 4.97
N ASP A 219 0.57 40.09 5.40
CA ASP A 219 1.53 39.36 4.56
C ASP A 219 1.41 37.84 4.81
N VAL A 220 0.37 37.25 4.23
CA VAL A 220 0.02 35.84 4.38
C VAL A 220 1.11 34.92 3.84
N ASP A 221 1.78 35.30 2.75
CA ASP A 221 2.83 34.50 2.12
C ASP A 221 4.05 34.36 3.05
N PHE A 222 4.51 35.47 3.65
CA PHE A 222 5.54 35.39 4.68
C PHE A 222 5.07 34.61 5.90
N LEU A 223 3.84 34.84 6.38
CA LEU A 223 3.32 34.17 7.56
C LEU A 223 3.22 32.64 7.35
N ALA A 224 2.94 32.19 6.13
CA ALA A 224 3.01 30.78 5.76
C ALA A 224 4.44 30.23 5.89
N LYS A 225 5.46 30.92 5.39
CA LYS A 225 6.88 30.54 5.58
C LYS A 225 7.29 30.56 7.06
N PHE A 226 6.86 31.57 7.79
CA PHE A 226 7.13 31.71 9.22
C PHE A 226 6.47 30.60 10.04
N SER A 227 5.23 30.21 9.70
CA SER A 227 4.55 29.09 10.35
C SER A 227 5.31 27.77 10.14
N ARG A 228 5.90 27.55 8.95
CA ARG A 228 6.78 26.39 8.70
C ARG A 228 8.04 26.43 9.57
N LEU A 229 8.67 27.58 9.73
CA LEU A 229 9.80 27.76 10.66
C LEU A 229 9.42 27.40 12.09
N VAL A 230 8.31 27.94 12.60
CA VAL A 230 7.81 27.67 13.95
C VAL A 230 7.47 26.19 14.13
N ASN A 231 6.81 25.57 13.15
CA ASN A 231 6.55 24.14 13.14
C ASN A 231 7.85 23.33 13.20
N GLY A 232 8.85 23.66 12.36
CA GLY A 232 10.15 22.99 12.34
C GLY A 232 10.91 23.11 13.67
N MET A 233 10.85 24.29 14.31
CA MET A 233 11.40 24.50 15.66
C MET A 233 10.71 23.59 16.68
N GLY A 234 9.38 23.56 16.70
CA GLY A 234 8.59 22.72 17.60
C GLY A 234 8.88 21.23 17.43
N GLN A 235 8.86 20.73 16.19
CA GLN A 235 9.16 19.33 15.88
C GLN A 235 10.60 18.95 16.25
N SER A 236 11.57 19.83 15.99
CA SER A 236 12.96 19.62 16.39
C SER A 236 13.14 19.52 17.91
N LEU A 237 12.41 20.32 18.69
CA LEU A 237 12.43 20.25 20.15
C LEU A 237 11.75 18.98 20.67
N VAL A 238 10.61 18.58 20.11
CA VAL A 238 9.92 17.33 20.49
C VAL A 238 10.79 16.11 20.17
N LEU A 239 11.47 16.10 19.02
CA LEU A 239 12.42 15.05 18.66
C LEU A 239 13.61 15.00 19.64
N SER A 240 14.15 16.17 20.00
CA SER A 240 15.25 16.30 20.96
C SER A 240 14.84 15.77 22.34
N TRP A 241 13.66 16.18 22.84
CA TRP A 241 13.06 15.66 24.07
C TRP A 241 12.92 14.13 24.03
N THR A 242 12.33 13.59 22.96
CA THR A 242 12.10 12.15 22.80
C THR A 242 13.40 11.35 22.86
N ARG A 243 14.48 11.86 22.24
CA ARG A 243 15.81 11.24 22.29
C ARG A 243 16.42 11.32 23.68
N LEU A 244 16.35 12.48 24.34
CA LEU A 244 16.91 12.69 25.68
C LEU A 244 16.23 11.83 26.75
N VAL A 245 14.90 11.68 26.69
CA VAL A 245 14.14 10.77 27.56
C VAL A 245 14.61 9.33 27.41
N LYS A 246 14.80 8.86 26.17
CA LYS A 246 15.29 7.49 25.89
C LYS A 246 16.72 7.25 26.40
N CYS A 247 17.57 8.27 26.37
CA CYS A 247 18.95 8.18 26.85
C CYS A 247 19.08 8.30 28.39
N GLY A 248 18.00 8.61 29.12
CA GLY A 248 18.02 8.73 30.59
C GLY A 248 18.53 10.08 31.12
N SER A 249 18.69 11.09 30.27
CA SER A 249 19.17 12.43 30.63
C SER A 249 18.04 13.32 31.16
N ALA A 250 17.61 13.09 32.40
CA ALA A 250 16.40 13.70 32.96
C ALA A 250 16.40 15.24 32.99
N LYS A 251 17.55 15.87 33.27
CA LYS A 251 17.66 17.32 33.39
C LYS A 251 17.56 18.01 32.03
N GLU A 252 18.27 17.47 31.04
CA GLU A 252 18.28 17.95 29.66
C GLU A 252 16.92 17.72 28.99
N ALA A 253 16.30 16.56 29.25
CA ALA A 253 14.94 16.28 28.81
C ALA A 253 13.93 17.28 29.39
N ALA A 254 14.02 17.62 30.68
CA ALA A 254 13.14 18.62 31.28
C ALA A 254 13.33 20.02 30.65
N ALA A 255 14.57 20.41 30.33
CA ALA A 255 14.85 21.66 29.64
C ALA A 255 14.25 21.69 28.21
N ALA A 256 14.39 20.60 27.46
CA ALA A 256 13.79 20.47 26.13
C ALA A 256 12.25 20.49 26.18
N LEU A 257 11.64 19.87 27.21
CA LEU A 257 10.19 19.92 27.39
C LEU A 257 9.71 21.34 27.69
N HIS A 258 10.38 22.05 28.60
CA HIS A 258 10.06 23.44 28.89
C HIS A 258 10.18 24.33 27.65
N ALA A 259 11.20 24.08 26.82
CA ALA A 259 11.35 24.75 25.53
C ALA A 259 10.14 24.49 24.61
N VAL A 260 9.67 23.24 24.49
CA VAL A 260 8.45 22.89 23.74
C VAL A 260 7.23 23.64 24.28
N GLU A 261 6.98 23.56 25.59
CA GLU A 261 5.81 24.15 26.26
C GLU A 261 5.76 25.68 26.08
N ALA A 262 6.92 26.35 26.10
CA ALA A 262 7.01 27.79 25.86
C ALA A 262 6.54 28.22 24.45
N LYS A 263 6.47 27.30 23.47
CA LYS A 263 6.06 27.57 22.09
C LYS A 263 4.62 27.15 21.81
N VAL A 264 3.96 26.50 22.76
CA VAL A 264 2.55 26.08 22.64
C VAL A 264 1.60 27.26 22.40
N PRO A 265 1.75 28.43 23.04
CA PRO A 265 0.87 29.58 22.76
C PRO A 265 0.94 30.02 21.30
N LEU A 266 2.16 30.11 20.74
CA LEU A 266 2.38 30.47 19.33
C LEU A 266 1.83 29.41 18.39
N LEU A 267 2.01 28.12 18.74
CA LEU A 267 1.40 27.00 18.04
C LEU A 267 -0.13 27.14 17.95
N LEU A 268 -0.79 27.43 19.07
CA LEU A 268 -2.25 27.55 19.11
C LEU A 268 -2.75 28.77 18.33
N GLN A 269 -2.00 29.88 18.36
CA GLN A 269 -2.35 31.08 17.60
C GLN A 269 -2.27 30.84 16.09
N LEU A 270 -1.18 30.24 15.59
CA LEU A 270 -1.02 29.90 14.17
C LEU A 270 -1.98 28.80 13.72
N LEU A 271 -2.30 27.83 14.59
CA LEU A 271 -3.26 26.77 14.29
C LEU A 271 -4.70 27.29 14.18
N ALA A 272 -5.03 28.38 14.88
CA ALA A 272 -6.36 29.01 14.86
C ALA A 272 -6.49 30.11 13.79
N HIS A 273 -5.49 30.27 12.92
CA HIS A 273 -5.50 31.27 11.86
C HIS A 273 -6.59 30.97 10.81
N GLU A 274 -7.17 32.00 10.20
CA GLU A 274 -8.27 31.85 9.22
C GLU A 274 -7.81 31.21 7.90
N ASP A 275 -6.52 31.34 7.57
CA ASP A 275 -5.91 30.72 6.40
C ASP A 275 -5.58 29.23 6.64
N ASP A 276 -6.06 28.38 5.74
CA ASP A 276 -5.91 26.93 5.82
C ASP A 276 -4.45 26.46 5.64
N ASP A 277 -3.61 27.18 4.88
CA ASP A 277 -2.21 26.78 4.65
C ASP A 277 -1.38 27.02 5.91
N ILE A 278 -1.58 28.16 6.58
CA ILE A 278 -0.91 28.48 7.87
C ILE A 278 -1.31 27.47 8.94
N SER A 279 -2.61 27.19 9.08
CA SER A 279 -3.09 26.23 10.09
C SER A 279 -2.62 24.80 9.79
N THR A 280 -2.59 24.39 8.52
CA THR A 280 -2.10 23.08 8.08
C THR A 280 -0.61 22.88 8.38
N ASN A 281 0.22 23.91 8.17
CA ASN A 281 1.65 23.85 8.48
C ASN A 281 1.93 23.51 9.96
N MET A 282 1.04 23.88 10.87
CA MET A 282 1.19 23.66 12.31
C MET A 282 0.76 22.26 12.79
N VAL A 283 0.11 21.47 11.93
CA VAL A 283 -0.43 20.15 12.30
C VAL A 283 0.68 19.20 12.75
N GLY A 284 1.86 19.26 12.12
CA GLY A 284 3.01 18.41 12.46
C GLY A 284 3.43 18.57 13.91
N PHE A 285 3.72 19.82 14.33
CA PHE A 285 4.10 20.14 15.70
C PHE A 285 2.96 19.83 16.69
N CYS A 286 1.71 20.15 16.35
CA CYS A 286 0.55 19.82 17.19
C CYS A 286 0.45 18.32 17.46
N TYR A 287 0.55 17.50 16.40
CA TYR A 287 0.46 16.06 16.50
C TYR A 287 1.60 15.46 17.33
N ASP A 288 2.83 15.92 17.10
CA ASP A 288 4.01 15.48 17.85
C ASP A 288 3.89 15.85 19.34
N TYR A 289 3.43 17.07 19.63
CA TYR A 289 3.19 17.51 21.00
C TYR A 289 2.06 16.74 21.70
N LEU A 290 0.97 16.40 21.00
CA LEU A 290 -0.08 15.54 21.53
C LEU A 290 0.44 14.14 21.91
N HIS A 291 1.41 13.61 21.17
CA HIS A 291 2.08 12.36 21.55
C HIS A 291 2.91 12.50 22.81
N VAL A 292 3.60 13.63 22.99
CA VAL A 292 4.29 13.96 24.26
C VAL A 292 3.27 13.97 25.42
N LEU A 293 2.14 14.65 25.26
CA LEU A 293 1.10 14.74 26.29
C LEU A 293 0.44 13.39 26.62
N LYS A 294 0.26 12.52 25.62
CA LYS A 294 -0.22 11.14 25.82
C LYS A 294 0.73 10.34 26.71
N GLN A 295 2.03 10.53 26.54
CA GLN A 295 3.05 9.88 27.37
C GLN A 295 3.09 10.45 28.79
N GLN A 296 2.66 11.69 29.00
CA GLN A 296 2.66 12.36 30.31
C GLN A 296 1.36 12.20 31.14
N ALA A 297 0.44 11.31 30.75
CA ALA A 297 -0.87 11.11 31.39
C ALA A 297 -1.81 12.35 31.42
N VAL A 298 -1.45 13.45 30.74
CA VAL A 298 -2.19 14.72 30.73
C VAL A 298 -3.48 14.64 29.90
N MET A 299 -3.53 13.78 28.87
CA MET A 299 -4.74 13.60 28.06
C MET A 299 -5.95 13.14 28.90
N LEU A 300 -5.71 12.41 30.00
CA LEU A 300 -6.76 11.97 30.93
C LEU A 300 -7.30 13.12 31.80
N ALA A 301 -6.48 14.15 32.05
CA ALA A 301 -6.88 15.36 32.76
C ALA A 301 -7.58 16.37 31.83
N VAL A 302 -7.13 16.50 30.58
CA VAL A 302 -7.78 17.35 29.57
C VAL A 302 -9.13 16.78 29.14
N MET A 303 -9.24 15.45 28.95
CA MET A 303 -10.54 14.79 28.76
C MET A 303 -11.49 14.98 29.95
N LYS A 304 -10.96 15.04 31.18
CA LYS A 304 -11.74 15.37 32.40
C LYS A 304 -12.07 16.85 32.57
N LYS A 305 -11.42 17.75 31.83
CA LYS A 305 -11.69 19.20 31.86
C LYS A 305 -12.52 19.69 30.67
N LEU A 306 -12.57 18.92 29.59
CA LEU A 306 -13.46 19.13 28.44
C LEU A 306 -14.84 18.47 28.62
N THR A 307 -15.07 17.77 29.74
CA THR A 307 -16.43 17.42 30.19
C THR A 307 -17.13 18.67 30.72
N TYR A 308 -18.36 18.92 30.25
CA TYR A 308 -19.22 20.00 30.73
C TYR A 308 -19.41 19.93 32.26
N ASP A 309 -19.61 21.10 32.89
CA ASP A 309 -19.86 21.25 34.34
C ASP A 309 -20.98 20.31 34.83
N ASP A 310 -20.82 19.80 36.06
CA ASP A 310 -21.78 18.91 36.74
C ASP A 310 -23.19 19.52 36.91
N GLU A 311 -23.37 20.80 36.59
CA GLU A 311 -24.66 21.50 36.59
C GLU A 311 -25.48 21.30 35.29
N TYR A 312 -24.89 20.73 34.22
CA TYR A 312 -25.60 20.45 32.98
C TYR A 312 -26.32 19.09 33.07
N ASN A 313 -27.62 19.14 33.33
CA ASN A 313 -28.46 17.97 33.52
C ASN A 313 -28.69 17.21 32.19
N PHE A 314 -27.93 16.13 31.96
CA PHE A 314 -28.08 15.24 30.80
C PHE A 314 -29.40 14.43 30.79
N ASP A 315 -30.23 14.51 31.83
CA ASP A 315 -31.40 13.62 31.98
C ASP A 315 -32.57 13.90 31.00
N ASN A 316 -32.55 14.98 30.20
CA ASN A 316 -33.75 15.36 29.42
C ASN A 316 -33.67 15.36 27.88
N GLU A 317 -32.51 15.22 27.24
CA GLU A 317 -32.47 15.18 25.76
C GLU A 317 -31.47 14.15 25.22
N GLN A 318 -31.89 12.88 25.18
CA GLN A 318 -31.16 11.86 24.43
C GLN A 318 -31.31 12.14 22.92
N LEU A 319 -30.24 11.95 22.13
CA LEU A 319 -30.28 12.10 20.67
C LEU A 319 -31.43 11.30 20.02
N VAL A 320 -31.75 10.14 20.61
CA VAL A 320 -32.81 9.25 20.13
C VAL A 320 -34.22 9.79 20.41
N SER A 321 -34.41 10.68 21.40
CA SER A 321 -35.69 11.29 21.76
C SER A 321 -35.91 12.70 21.20
N CYS A 322 -34.85 13.42 20.86
CA CYS A 322 -34.92 14.83 20.42
C CYS A 322 -35.45 15.06 18.97
N GLY A 323 -35.89 14.02 18.26
CA GLY A 323 -36.52 14.16 16.94
C GLY A 323 -35.56 14.50 15.79
N VAL A 324 -34.25 14.53 16.01
CA VAL A 324 -33.21 14.80 14.97
C VAL A 324 -33.33 13.87 13.76
N SER A 325 -33.81 12.64 13.96
CA SER A 325 -34.10 11.69 12.87
C SER A 325 -35.12 12.20 11.83
N GLY A 326 -35.98 13.16 12.19
CA GLY A 326 -36.97 13.77 11.31
C GLY A 326 -36.52 15.07 10.64
N TYR A 327 -35.28 15.51 10.86
CA TYR A 327 -34.78 16.74 10.27
C TYR A 327 -34.60 16.60 8.75
N GLN A 328 -34.96 17.64 7.99
CA GLN A 328 -35.04 17.56 6.53
C GLN A 328 -33.68 17.51 5.81
N HIS A 329 -32.61 17.97 6.45
CA HIS A 329 -31.30 18.04 5.82
C HIS A 329 -30.60 16.67 5.82
N SER A 330 -30.24 16.17 4.64
CA SER A 330 -29.69 14.82 4.45
C SER A 330 -28.44 14.53 5.28
N SER A 331 -27.58 15.53 5.51
CA SER A 331 -26.38 15.34 6.34
C SER A 331 -26.70 15.10 7.81
N VAL A 332 -27.77 15.72 8.33
CA VAL A 332 -28.20 15.54 9.72
C VAL A 332 -28.84 14.17 9.90
N SER A 333 -29.66 13.74 8.94
CA SER A 333 -30.24 12.40 8.93
C SER A 333 -29.16 11.32 8.85
N LEU A 334 -28.13 11.52 8.01
CA LEU A 334 -26.99 10.60 7.93
C LEU A 334 -26.18 10.56 9.22
N GLU A 335 -25.85 11.71 9.81
CA GLU A 335 -25.08 11.77 11.06
C GLU A 335 -25.84 11.10 12.21
N PHE A 336 -27.17 11.22 12.23
CA PHE A 336 -28.02 10.47 13.17
C PHE A 336 -27.82 8.95 13.03
N PHE A 337 -27.95 8.39 11.82
CA PHE A 337 -27.77 6.95 11.61
C PHE A 337 -26.33 6.48 11.86
N GLU A 338 -25.33 7.28 11.48
CA GLU A 338 -23.91 7.00 11.77
C GLU A 338 -23.66 6.93 13.28
N THR A 339 -24.19 7.89 14.02
CA THR A 339 -24.07 7.96 15.48
C THR A 339 -24.75 6.75 16.13
N VAL A 340 -25.98 6.43 15.73
CA VAL A 340 -26.71 5.26 16.23
C VAL A 340 -25.92 3.96 16.04
N VAL A 341 -25.31 3.76 14.86
CA VAL A 341 -24.54 2.55 14.57
C VAL A 341 -23.17 2.56 15.24
N ARG A 342 -22.54 3.72 15.39
CA ARG A 342 -21.26 3.87 16.10
C ARG A 342 -21.39 3.51 17.58
N TYR A 343 -22.50 3.87 18.20
CA TYR A 343 -22.81 3.61 19.61
C TYR A 343 -23.81 2.45 19.78
N ASP A 344 -23.76 1.46 18.89
CA ASP A 344 -24.64 0.27 18.89
C ASP A 344 -24.72 -0.46 20.25
N LYS A 345 -23.62 -0.51 21.01
CA LYS A 345 -23.56 -1.09 22.36
C LYS A 345 -24.53 -0.45 23.36
N PHE A 346 -24.91 0.83 23.17
CA PHE A 346 -25.88 1.52 24.02
C PHE A 346 -27.22 0.77 24.05
N PHE A 347 -27.69 0.31 22.90
CA PHE A 347 -28.98 -0.37 22.76
C PHE A 347 -29.02 -1.78 23.37
N ILE A 348 -27.86 -2.36 23.70
CA ILE A 348 -27.79 -3.61 24.48
C ILE A 348 -28.15 -3.33 25.94
N VAL A 349 -27.77 -2.16 26.46
CA VAL A 349 -28.04 -1.74 27.84
C VAL A 349 -29.45 -1.17 27.95
N GLU A 350 -29.88 -0.37 26.97
CA GLU A 350 -31.17 0.35 26.98
C GLU A 350 -32.06 -0.07 25.79
N PRO A 351 -32.63 -1.29 25.81
CA PRO A 351 -33.37 -1.85 24.68
C PRO A 351 -34.70 -1.14 24.37
N GLN A 352 -35.24 -0.34 25.30
CA GLN A 352 -36.48 0.42 25.10
C GLN A 352 -36.39 1.46 23.96
N HIS A 353 -35.19 1.87 23.56
CA HIS A 353 -34.99 2.83 22.49
C HIS A 353 -34.91 2.19 21.09
N ILE A 354 -34.79 0.86 21.02
CA ILE A 354 -34.69 0.10 19.76
C ILE A 354 -35.90 0.35 18.84
N PRO A 355 -37.17 0.30 19.30
CA PRO A 355 -38.32 0.48 18.41
C PRO A 355 -38.33 1.84 17.69
N ASN A 356 -37.98 2.93 18.37
CA ASN A 356 -37.97 4.27 17.78
C ASN A 356 -36.91 4.39 16.67
N VAL A 357 -35.73 3.84 16.92
CA VAL A 357 -34.62 3.81 15.95
C VAL A 357 -34.93 2.89 14.78
N LEU A 358 -35.49 1.70 15.04
CA LEU A 358 -35.93 0.78 13.99
C LEU A 358 -36.98 1.42 13.08
N MET A 359 -37.96 2.12 13.64
CA MET A 359 -38.94 2.85 12.84
C MET A 359 -38.28 3.91 11.97
N ALA A 360 -37.29 4.65 12.49
CA ALA A 360 -36.53 5.62 11.70
C ALA A 360 -35.74 4.97 10.55
N PHE A 361 -35.18 3.78 10.77
CA PHE A 361 -34.55 3.00 9.69
C PHE A 361 -35.56 2.57 8.63
N LEU A 362 -36.73 2.06 9.05
CA LEU A 362 -37.68 1.39 8.15
C LEU A 362 -38.60 2.35 7.38
N ASP A 363 -38.79 3.60 7.81
CA ASP A 363 -39.69 4.56 7.16
C ASP A 363 -39.00 5.54 6.19
N GLN A 364 -39.69 6.64 5.85
CA GLN A 364 -39.22 7.68 4.93
C GLN A 364 -37.97 8.43 5.43
N ARG A 365 -37.60 8.30 6.70
CA ARG A 365 -36.37 8.89 7.24
C ARG A 365 -35.12 8.12 6.81
N GLY A 366 -35.25 6.81 6.59
CA GLY A 366 -34.14 5.90 6.34
C GLY A 366 -34.20 5.21 4.98
N LEU A 367 -34.58 3.92 4.98
CA LEU A 367 -34.58 3.05 3.80
C LEU A 367 -35.53 3.54 2.69
N ARG A 368 -36.52 4.37 3.03
CA ARG A 368 -37.48 4.96 2.08
C ARG A 368 -37.27 6.46 1.86
N HIS A 369 -36.08 6.96 2.18
CA HIS A 369 -35.74 8.37 2.03
C HIS A 369 -35.72 8.80 0.55
N ASN A 370 -36.07 10.07 0.27
CA ASN A 370 -36.15 10.59 -1.10
C ASN A 370 -34.79 10.59 -1.82
N SER A 371 -33.71 10.87 -1.09
CA SER A 371 -32.35 10.86 -1.63
C SER A 371 -31.79 9.43 -1.78
N PRO A 372 -31.34 9.02 -2.98
CA PRO A 372 -30.74 7.70 -3.21
C PRO A 372 -29.43 7.51 -2.43
N LYS A 373 -28.64 8.58 -2.24
CA LYS A 373 -27.41 8.54 -1.44
C LYS A 373 -27.69 8.15 0.01
N VAL A 374 -28.76 8.70 0.59
CA VAL A 374 -29.18 8.38 1.96
C VAL A 374 -29.67 6.94 2.03
N ARG A 375 -30.54 6.50 1.11
CA ARG A 375 -31.05 5.12 1.08
C ARG A 375 -29.93 4.08 1.00
N SER A 376 -28.93 4.30 0.14
CA SER A 376 -27.80 3.40 0.00
C SER A 376 -26.98 3.31 1.29
N ARG A 377 -26.62 4.45 1.87
CA ARG A 377 -25.85 4.48 3.12
C ARG A 377 -26.64 3.87 4.29
N VAL A 378 -27.92 4.19 4.40
CA VAL A 378 -28.81 3.66 5.44
C VAL A 378 -29.02 2.15 5.29
N SER A 379 -29.08 1.60 4.07
CA SER A 379 -29.15 0.14 3.84
C SER A 379 -27.95 -0.59 4.43
N TYR A 380 -26.75 -0.05 4.24
CA TYR A 380 -25.54 -0.56 4.88
C TYR A 380 -25.58 -0.43 6.41
N LEU A 381 -25.94 0.76 6.92
CA LEU A 381 -25.99 1.05 8.36
C LEU A 381 -27.02 0.17 9.07
N PHE A 382 -28.19 -0.05 8.47
CA PHE A 382 -29.22 -0.95 8.98
C PHE A 382 -28.69 -2.39 9.10
N SER A 383 -28.03 -2.90 8.05
CA SER A 383 -27.40 -4.23 8.07
C SER A 383 -26.37 -4.37 9.19
N ARG A 384 -25.59 -3.32 9.45
CA ARG A 384 -24.61 -3.29 10.55
C ARG A 384 -25.30 -3.23 11.93
N PHE A 385 -26.31 -2.39 12.08
CA PHE A 385 -27.10 -2.27 13.32
C PHE A 385 -27.73 -3.61 13.72
N VAL A 386 -28.38 -4.29 12.77
CA VAL A 386 -29.01 -5.60 12.94
C VAL A 386 -28.00 -6.67 13.38
N LYS A 387 -26.78 -6.65 12.83
CA LYS A 387 -25.72 -7.63 13.19
C LYS A 387 -25.26 -7.50 14.64
N THR A 388 -25.26 -6.29 15.20
CA THR A 388 -24.88 -6.08 16.59
C THR A 388 -26.00 -6.50 17.54
N LEU A 389 -27.25 -6.15 17.23
CA LEU A 389 -28.40 -6.38 18.12
C LEU A 389 -29.07 -7.73 17.88
N LYS A 390 -28.45 -8.79 18.41
CA LYS A 390 -28.91 -10.18 18.23
C LYS A 390 -30.21 -10.53 18.98
N HIS A 391 -30.63 -9.73 19.97
CA HIS A 391 -31.82 -9.98 20.80
C HIS A 391 -33.06 -9.20 20.32
N MET A 392 -33.36 -9.22 19.02
CA MET A 392 -34.52 -8.53 18.43
C MET A 392 -35.69 -9.46 18.09
N THR A 393 -35.81 -10.62 18.76
CA THR A 393 -36.78 -11.69 18.43
C THR A 393 -38.22 -11.17 18.30
N ALA A 394 -38.64 -10.22 19.13
CA ALA A 394 -39.99 -9.66 19.12
C ALA A 394 -40.33 -8.83 17.88
N PHE A 395 -39.33 -8.32 17.14
CA PHE A 395 -39.53 -7.43 16.00
C PHE A 395 -39.29 -8.10 14.65
N ILE A 396 -38.87 -9.37 14.62
CA ILE A 396 -38.43 -10.05 13.39
C ILE A 396 -39.54 -10.04 12.34
N GLU A 397 -40.77 -10.44 12.70
CA GLU A 397 -41.87 -10.54 11.72
C GLU A 397 -42.24 -9.17 11.16
N ASP A 398 -42.39 -8.17 12.03
CA ASP A 398 -42.69 -6.79 11.63
C ASP A 398 -41.61 -6.20 10.71
N ILE A 399 -40.33 -6.44 11.03
CA ILE A 399 -39.22 -6.00 10.19
C ILE A 399 -39.28 -6.71 8.84
N LEU A 400 -39.41 -8.04 8.81
CA LEU A 400 -39.44 -8.83 7.57
C LEU A 400 -40.62 -8.43 6.68
N THR A 401 -41.80 -8.18 7.24
CA THR A 401 -42.96 -7.69 6.50
C THR A 401 -42.73 -6.29 5.94
N ARG A 402 -42.11 -5.39 6.71
CA ARG A 402 -41.85 -4.00 6.29
C ARG A 402 -40.70 -3.84 5.29
N ILE A 403 -39.87 -4.85 5.08
CA ILE A 403 -38.81 -4.83 4.06
C ILE A 403 -39.15 -5.67 2.84
N GLN A 404 -40.28 -6.39 2.84
CA GLN A 404 -40.61 -7.36 1.79
C GLN A 404 -40.65 -6.73 0.38
N ASP A 405 -41.26 -5.56 0.25
CA ASP A 405 -41.31 -4.75 -0.97
C ASP A 405 -39.92 -4.26 -1.44
N LEU A 406 -38.96 -4.12 -0.51
CA LEU A 406 -37.58 -3.74 -0.82
C LEU A 406 -36.75 -4.92 -1.35
N LEU A 407 -37.23 -6.15 -1.18
CA LEU A 407 -36.54 -7.40 -1.52
C LEU A 407 -37.01 -7.99 -2.86
N GLU A 408 -37.97 -7.35 -3.54
CA GLU A 408 -38.47 -7.83 -4.84
C GLU A 408 -37.41 -7.69 -5.94
N LEU A 409 -37.31 -8.73 -6.78
CA LEU A 409 -36.55 -8.68 -8.03
C LEU A 409 -37.35 -7.85 -9.04
N ALA A 410 -36.87 -6.65 -9.35
CA ALA A 410 -37.44 -5.81 -10.39
C ALA A 410 -36.71 -6.06 -11.72
N PRO A 411 -37.31 -6.79 -12.68
CA PRO A 411 -36.74 -6.89 -14.01
C PRO A 411 -36.76 -5.52 -14.72
N PRO A 412 -35.77 -5.23 -15.58
CA PRO A 412 -35.59 -3.91 -16.23
C PRO A 412 -36.74 -3.49 -17.15
N GLU A 413 -37.66 -4.41 -17.50
CA GLU A 413 -38.78 -4.16 -18.42
C GLU A 413 -39.95 -3.38 -17.79
N ASN A 414 -40.06 -3.34 -16.46
CA ASN A 414 -41.23 -2.74 -15.81
C ASN A 414 -41.23 -1.20 -15.82
N GLY A 415 -40.15 -0.54 -16.27
CA GLY A 415 -40.07 0.93 -16.39
C GLY A 415 -40.07 1.70 -15.06
N PHE A 416 -40.24 1.01 -13.92
CA PHE A 416 -40.16 1.59 -12.58
C PHE A 416 -38.78 1.27 -11.99
N PRO A 417 -37.98 2.30 -11.63
CA PRO A 417 -36.71 2.06 -10.96
C PRO A 417 -36.97 1.46 -9.57
N ALA A 418 -36.26 0.39 -9.23
CA ALA A 418 -36.27 -0.16 -7.89
C ALA A 418 -35.87 0.91 -6.87
N LEU A 419 -36.50 0.90 -5.68
CA LEU A 419 -36.21 1.90 -4.65
C LEU A 419 -34.75 1.81 -4.16
N LEU A 420 -34.24 0.59 -4.05
CA LEU A 420 -32.87 0.27 -3.68
C LEU A 420 -32.09 -0.22 -4.91
N THR A 421 -30.79 0.05 -4.93
CA THR A 421 -29.89 -0.53 -5.94
C THR A 421 -29.69 -2.02 -5.67
N SER A 422 -29.21 -2.76 -6.67
CA SER A 422 -28.87 -4.19 -6.51
C SER A 422 -27.94 -4.41 -5.33
N ASP A 423 -26.86 -3.63 -5.21
CA ASP A 423 -25.92 -3.75 -4.08
C ASP A 423 -26.54 -3.43 -2.72
N ASP A 424 -27.45 -2.45 -2.66
CA ASP A 424 -28.15 -2.10 -1.42
C ASP A 424 -29.11 -3.22 -0.98
N GLN A 425 -29.84 -3.83 -1.93
CA GLN A 425 -30.70 -4.98 -1.66
C GLN A 425 -29.93 -6.15 -1.06
N LEU A 426 -28.67 -6.37 -1.48
CA LEU A 426 -27.82 -7.41 -0.90
C LEU A 426 -27.57 -7.21 0.61
N PHE A 427 -27.48 -5.96 1.08
CA PHE A 427 -27.38 -5.68 2.53
C PHE A 427 -28.68 -6.00 3.26
N MET A 428 -29.83 -5.76 2.62
CA MET A 428 -31.15 -6.08 3.17
C MET A 428 -31.36 -7.59 3.29
N PHE A 429 -30.97 -8.37 2.28
CA PHE A 429 -30.98 -9.83 2.36
C PHE A 429 -30.06 -10.37 3.45
N GLU A 430 -28.87 -9.79 3.58
CA GLU A 430 -27.95 -10.15 4.66
C GLU A 430 -28.54 -9.83 6.05
N ALA A 431 -29.17 -8.67 6.21
CA ALA A 431 -29.85 -8.29 7.45
C ALA A 431 -31.02 -9.23 7.77
N ALA A 432 -31.87 -9.55 6.78
CA ALA A 432 -32.97 -10.50 6.93
C ALA A 432 -32.48 -11.89 7.35
N GLY A 433 -31.41 -12.38 6.73
CA GLY A 433 -30.77 -13.64 7.13
C GLY A 433 -30.27 -13.62 8.57
N VAL A 434 -29.60 -12.53 8.97
CA VAL A 434 -29.07 -12.37 10.34
C VAL A 434 -30.19 -12.33 11.38
N LEU A 435 -31.32 -11.66 11.10
CA LEU A 435 -32.50 -11.63 11.96
C LEU A 435 -33.06 -13.03 12.19
N ILE A 436 -33.28 -13.80 11.12
CA ILE A 436 -33.84 -15.15 11.19
C ILE A 436 -32.92 -16.09 11.99
N VAL A 437 -31.60 -16.02 11.74
CA VAL A 437 -30.63 -16.91 12.39
C VAL A 437 -30.40 -16.56 13.86
N SER A 438 -30.33 -15.26 14.19
CA SER A 438 -30.05 -14.79 15.54
C SER A 438 -31.29 -14.84 16.45
N GLY A 439 -32.50 -14.86 15.88
CA GLY A 439 -33.73 -14.93 16.64
C GLY A 439 -33.84 -16.17 17.53
N GLU A 440 -34.42 -16.02 18.71
CA GLU A 440 -34.71 -17.10 19.65
C GLU A 440 -36.00 -17.83 19.21
N SER A 441 -35.94 -18.58 18.11
CA SER A 441 -37.06 -19.34 17.55
C SER A 441 -36.70 -20.81 17.31
N PRO A 442 -37.67 -21.75 17.36
CA PRO A 442 -37.44 -23.15 17.03
C PRO A 442 -36.89 -23.35 15.62
N MET A 443 -36.19 -24.46 15.40
CA MET A 443 -35.54 -24.77 14.11
C MET A 443 -36.54 -24.80 12.95
N GLU A 444 -37.73 -25.35 13.15
CA GLU A 444 -38.78 -25.46 12.14
C GLU A 444 -39.26 -24.07 11.72
N ARG A 445 -39.39 -23.15 12.69
CA ARG A 445 -39.82 -21.77 12.42
C ARG A 445 -38.77 -21.01 11.62
N LYS A 446 -37.49 -21.14 11.98
CA LYS A 446 -36.37 -20.54 11.23
C LYS A 446 -36.31 -21.05 9.79
N GLN A 447 -36.49 -22.35 9.60
CA GLN A 447 -36.55 -22.95 8.27
C GLN A 447 -37.70 -22.38 7.44
N VAL A 448 -38.91 -22.27 8.00
CA VAL A 448 -40.08 -21.71 7.30
C VAL A 448 -39.82 -20.25 6.89
N LEU A 449 -39.30 -19.42 7.79
CA LEU A 449 -39.00 -18.01 7.52
C LEU A 449 -37.92 -17.86 6.42
N MET A 450 -36.86 -18.66 6.48
CA MET A 450 -35.82 -18.66 5.45
C MET A 450 -36.36 -19.14 4.10
N ARG A 451 -37.25 -20.15 4.10
CA ARG A 451 -37.89 -20.65 2.88
C ARG A 451 -38.84 -19.61 2.29
N SER A 452 -39.63 -18.90 3.09
CA SER A 452 -40.52 -17.83 2.61
C SER A 452 -39.74 -16.64 2.03
N LEU A 453 -38.53 -16.37 2.54
CA LEU A 453 -37.65 -15.33 2.03
C LEU A 453 -37.06 -15.70 0.65
N LEU A 454 -36.60 -16.94 0.48
CA LEU A 454 -35.86 -17.35 -0.72
C LEU A 454 -36.75 -17.93 -1.83
N ALA A 455 -37.84 -18.63 -1.50
CA ALA A 455 -38.66 -19.33 -2.50
C ALA A 455 -39.20 -18.43 -3.64
N PRO A 456 -39.77 -17.24 -3.36
CA PRO A 456 -40.25 -16.35 -4.43
C PRO A 456 -39.15 -15.95 -5.41
N LEU A 457 -37.92 -15.82 -4.91
CA LEU A 457 -36.75 -15.45 -5.71
C LEU A 457 -36.27 -16.63 -6.55
N MET A 458 -36.34 -17.85 -6.02
CA MET A 458 -36.02 -19.06 -6.78
C MET A 458 -36.99 -19.25 -7.93
N ASP A 459 -38.28 -18.98 -7.72
CA ASP A 459 -39.30 -19.09 -8.76
C ASP A 459 -39.13 -18.00 -9.82
N ALA A 460 -38.87 -16.76 -9.40
CA ALA A 460 -38.53 -15.66 -10.30
C ALA A 460 -37.26 -15.96 -11.11
N PHE A 461 -36.21 -16.52 -10.48
CA PHE A 461 -34.97 -16.92 -11.14
C PHE A 461 -35.20 -17.94 -12.25
N ARG A 462 -35.98 -19.00 -11.97
CA ARG A 462 -36.31 -20.02 -12.99
C ARG A 462 -37.03 -19.42 -14.19
N LEU A 463 -37.97 -18.51 -13.94
CA LEU A 463 -38.72 -17.82 -14.99
C LEU A 463 -37.81 -16.93 -15.84
N LEU A 464 -36.96 -16.13 -15.19
CA LEU A 464 -36.03 -15.22 -15.86
C LEU A 464 -34.95 -15.98 -16.64
N LEU A 465 -34.46 -17.11 -16.14
CA LEU A 465 -33.49 -17.95 -16.84
C LEU A 465 -34.11 -18.57 -18.10
N ALA A 466 -35.36 -19.05 -18.01
CA ALA A 466 -36.09 -19.54 -19.18
C ALA A 466 -36.29 -18.44 -20.23
N LYS A 467 -36.55 -17.19 -19.80
CA LYS A 467 -36.69 -16.03 -20.67
C LYS A 467 -35.37 -15.64 -21.34
N LEU A 468 -34.26 -15.64 -20.60
CA LEU A 468 -32.93 -15.32 -21.12
C LEU A 468 -32.54 -16.24 -22.30
N LEU A 469 -32.91 -17.53 -22.22
CA LEU A 469 -32.64 -18.51 -23.29
C LEU A 469 -33.44 -18.25 -24.58
N GLN A 470 -34.54 -17.50 -24.50
CA GLN A 470 -35.40 -17.18 -25.64
C GLN A 470 -35.16 -15.77 -26.20
N GLU A 471 -34.51 -14.90 -25.43
CA GLU A 471 -34.24 -13.52 -25.82
C GLU A 471 -33.12 -13.44 -26.86
N THR A 472 -33.28 -12.58 -27.86
CA THR A 472 -32.33 -12.43 -28.97
C THR A 472 -31.62 -11.08 -28.95
N ALA A 473 -32.16 -10.07 -28.26
CA ALA A 473 -31.54 -8.77 -28.13
C ALA A 473 -30.43 -8.77 -27.07
N GLU A 474 -29.19 -8.44 -27.48
CA GLU A 474 -28.00 -8.49 -26.61
C GLU A 474 -28.10 -7.59 -25.37
N GLU A 475 -28.62 -6.36 -25.52
CA GLU A 475 -28.84 -5.45 -24.39
C GLU A 475 -29.83 -6.02 -23.35
N ARG A 476 -30.89 -6.69 -23.83
CA ARG A 476 -31.88 -7.32 -22.94
C ARG A 476 -31.32 -8.59 -22.30
N GLN A 477 -30.53 -9.36 -23.04
CA GLN A 477 -29.81 -10.50 -22.48
C GLN A 477 -28.88 -10.07 -21.34
N ALA A 478 -28.11 -8.99 -21.53
CA ALA A 478 -27.22 -8.45 -20.50
C ALA A 478 -28.02 -8.02 -19.25
N ALA A 479 -29.10 -7.26 -19.43
CA ALA A 479 -29.90 -6.79 -18.31
C ALA A 479 -30.63 -7.93 -17.56
N LEU A 480 -31.06 -8.98 -18.27
CA LEU A 480 -31.60 -10.21 -17.65
C LEU A 480 -30.51 -11.00 -16.92
N ALA A 481 -29.31 -11.11 -17.49
CA ALA A 481 -28.18 -11.78 -16.87
C ALA A 481 -27.69 -11.07 -15.60
N ASP A 482 -27.70 -9.73 -15.58
CA ASP A 482 -27.42 -8.93 -14.38
C ASP A 482 -28.46 -9.18 -13.29
N CYS A 483 -29.75 -9.21 -13.65
CA CYS A 483 -30.83 -9.53 -12.73
C CYS A 483 -30.71 -10.95 -12.15
N LEU A 484 -30.37 -11.94 -12.99
CA LEU A 484 -30.12 -13.32 -12.56
C LEU A 484 -28.87 -13.42 -11.66
N SER A 485 -27.80 -12.70 -11.99
CA SER A 485 -26.57 -12.64 -11.20
C SER A 485 -26.83 -12.03 -9.82
N HIS A 486 -27.64 -10.96 -9.78
CA HIS A 486 -28.12 -10.34 -8.55
C HIS A 486 -28.97 -11.30 -7.71
N ALA A 487 -29.88 -12.05 -8.35
CA ALA A 487 -30.70 -13.06 -7.67
C ALA A 487 -29.86 -14.17 -7.00
N VAL A 488 -28.77 -14.62 -7.65
CA VAL A 488 -27.81 -15.54 -7.04
C VAL A 488 -27.08 -14.87 -5.86
N GLY A 489 -26.81 -13.57 -5.95
CA GLY A 489 -26.22 -12.75 -4.89
C GLY A 489 -27.01 -12.76 -3.57
N PHE A 490 -28.32 -13.05 -3.59
CA PHE A 490 -29.16 -13.19 -2.39
C PHE A 490 -28.78 -14.35 -1.48
N ALA A 491 -27.93 -15.25 -1.97
CA ALA A 491 -27.23 -16.19 -1.12
C ALA A 491 -26.34 -15.50 -0.05
N ARG A 492 -26.15 -14.17 -0.08
CA ARG A 492 -25.62 -13.41 1.06
C ARG A 492 -26.43 -13.57 2.35
N THR A 493 -27.69 -14.01 2.31
CA THR A 493 -28.40 -14.52 3.50
C THR A 493 -27.57 -15.55 4.27
N SER A 494 -26.77 -16.36 3.55
CA SER A 494 -25.91 -17.36 4.17
C SER A 494 -24.75 -16.77 4.99
N LYS A 495 -24.44 -15.47 4.85
CA LYS A 495 -23.48 -14.75 5.70
C LYS A 495 -23.89 -14.70 7.16
N ALA A 496 -25.18 -14.91 7.45
CA ALA A 496 -25.68 -15.07 8.81
C ALA A 496 -25.15 -16.33 9.52
N PHE A 497 -24.74 -17.35 8.76
CA PHE A 497 -24.18 -18.59 9.29
C PHE A 497 -22.65 -18.53 9.33
N SER A 498 -22.05 -19.00 10.43
CA SER A 498 -20.59 -19.08 10.53
C SER A 498 -20.04 -20.38 9.91
N ASN A 499 -20.78 -21.48 10.03
CA ASN A 499 -20.37 -22.82 9.58
C ASN A 499 -21.55 -23.80 9.41
N LYS A 500 -21.28 -25.05 8.99
CA LYS A 500 -22.27 -26.14 8.85
C LYS A 500 -23.14 -26.38 10.07
N GLN A 501 -22.58 -26.28 11.27
CA GLN A 501 -23.32 -26.53 12.51
C GLN A 501 -24.43 -25.49 12.68
N THR A 502 -24.13 -24.21 12.45
CA THR A 502 -25.14 -23.15 12.54
C THR A 502 -26.26 -23.30 11.50
N VAL A 503 -25.95 -23.79 10.30
CA VAL A 503 -26.97 -24.06 9.26
C VAL A 503 -27.87 -25.23 9.67
N LYS A 504 -27.27 -26.32 10.17
CA LYS A 504 -28.01 -27.50 10.65
C LYS A 504 -28.90 -27.17 11.85
N GLN A 505 -28.40 -26.41 12.81
CA GLN A 505 -29.16 -25.96 13.98
C GLN A 505 -30.39 -25.11 13.61
N CYS A 506 -30.35 -24.41 12.47
CA CYS A 506 -31.48 -23.62 11.97
C CYS A 506 -32.38 -24.39 11.00
N GLY A 507 -32.10 -25.67 10.69
CA GLY A 507 -32.88 -26.45 9.73
C GLY A 507 -32.75 -25.98 8.27
N CYS A 508 -31.81 -25.08 7.96
CA CYS A 508 -31.72 -24.42 6.65
C CYS A 508 -30.94 -25.20 5.58
N THR A 509 -30.42 -26.39 5.89
CA THR A 509 -29.61 -27.21 4.97
C THR A 509 -30.37 -27.52 3.67
N GLU A 510 -31.62 -27.97 3.78
CA GLU A 510 -32.44 -28.30 2.61
C GLU A 510 -32.83 -27.06 1.80
N VAL A 511 -33.03 -25.92 2.45
CA VAL A 511 -33.35 -24.65 1.75
C VAL A 511 -32.20 -24.24 0.82
N TYR A 512 -30.95 -24.34 1.28
CA TYR A 512 -29.78 -24.03 0.45
C TYR A 512 -29.45 -25.15 -0.56
N ARG A 513 -29.83 -26.40 -0.30
CA ARG A 513 -29.78 -27.49 -1.29
C ARG A 513 -30.73 -27.21 -2.47
N ASP A 514 -31.96 -26.78 -2.18
CA ASP A 514 -32.95 -26.36 -3.19
C ASP A 514 -32.42 -25.16 -4.01
N CYS A 515 -31.71 -24.23 -3.36
CA CYS A 515 -31.04 -23.11 -4.03
C CYS A 515 -29.95 -23.57 -5.00
N LEU A 516 -29.07 -24.50 -4.57
CA LEU A 516 -28.04 -25.09 -5.43
C LEU A 516 -28.64 -25.75 -6.67
N GLN A 517 -29.68 -26.57 -6.50
CA GLN A 517 -30.35 -27.24 -7.62
C GLN A 517 -30.94 -26.27 -8.64
N SER A 518 -31.38 -25.10 -8.18
CA SER A 518 -32.05 -24.11 -9.02
C SER A 518 -31.07 -23.15 -9.71
N PHE A 519 -29.94 -22.83 -9.08
CA PHE A 519 -28.93 -21.91 -9.65
C PHE A 519 -27.91 -22.60 -10.56
N LEU A 520 -27.58 -23.88 -10.33
CA LEU A 520 -26.62 -24.61 -11.15
C LEU A 520 -26.93 -24.65 -12.65
N PRO A 521 -28.20 -24.77 -13.10
CA PRO A 521 -28.54 -24.72 -14.52
C PRO A 521 -28.07 -23.45 -15.25
N ALA A 522 -27.84 -22.34 -14.54
CA ALA A 522 -27.33 -21.12 -15.14
C ALA A 522 -25.88 -21.23 -15.65
N LEU A 523 -25.09 -22.18 -15.14
CA LEU A 523 -23.72 -22.46 -15.65
C LEU A 523 -23.73 -22.98 -17.08
N SER A 524 -24.84 -23.58 -17.51
CA SER A 524 -25.03 -24.16 -18.85
C SER A 524 -25.65 -23.17 -19.84
N CYS A 525 -25.88 -21.92 -19.43
CA CYS A 525 -26.45 -20.90 -20.30
C CYS A 525 -25.44 -20.51 -21.40
N PRO A 526 -25.84 -20.54 -22.69
CA PRO A 526 -24.92 -20.23 -23.79
C PRO A 526 -24.64 -18.72 -23.94
N VAL A 527 -25.48 -17.85 -23.37
CA VAL A 527 -25.38 -16.38 -23.46
C VAL A 527 -24.95 -15.76 -22.12
N GLN A 528 -24.29 -14.60 -22.15
CA GLN A 528 -23.87 -13.85 -20.96
C GLN A 528 -23.13 -14.70 -19.90
N ARG A 529 -22.26 -15.60 -20.37
CA ARG A 529 -21.61 -16.66 -19.58
C ARG A 529 -20.81 -16.11 -18.39
N GLY A 530 -20.02 -15.06 -18.61
CA GLY A 530 -19.13 -14.51 -17.59
C GLY A 530 -19.88 -14.02 -16.34
N ALA A 531 -20.96 -13.26 -16.51
CA ALA A 531 -21.77 -12.74 -15.40
C ALA A 531 -22.39 -13.88 -14.58
N LEU A 532 -23.07 -14.82 -15.25
CA LEU A 532 -23.74 -15.96 -14.60
C LEU A 532 -22.75 -16.92 -13.92
N ARG A 533 -21.64 -17.26 -14.57
CA ARG A 533 -20.58 -18.10 -14.00
C ARG A 533 -19.95 -17.44 -12.78
N GLY A 534 -19.65 -16.15 -12.86
CA GLY A 534 -19.10 -15.39 -11.73
C GLY A 534 -20.02 -15.41 -10.51
N ALA A 535 -21.33 -15.18 -10.73
CA ALA A 535 -22.33 -15.18 -9.67
C ALA A 535 -22.49 -16.57 -9.03
N VAL A 536 -22.69 -17.63 -9.83
CA VAL A 536 -22.85 -19.00 -9.33
C VAL A 536 -21.57 -19.51 -8.65
N ARG A 537 -20.39 -19.14 -9.16
CA ARG A 537 -19.12 -19.49 -8.50
C ARG A 537 -18.99 -18.83 -7.12
N SER A 538 -19.29 -17.53 -7.01
CA SER A 538 -19.28 -16.83 -5.72
C SER A 538 -20.22 -17.50 -4.72
N PHE A 539 -21.38 -17.95 -5.19
CA PHE A 539 -22.31 -18.76 -4.39
C PHE A 539 -21.72 -20.11 -3.98
N LEU A 540 -21.09 -20.86 -4.88
CA LEU A 540 -20.46 -22.16 -4.58
C LEU A 540 -19.36 -22.04 -3.51
N HIS A 541 -18.49 -21.01 -3.58
CA HIS A 541 -17.50 -20.73 -2.55
C HIS A 541 -18.13 -20.61 -1.16
N ARG A 542 -19.28 -19.96 -1.08
CA ARG A 542 -20.01 -19.78 0.17
C ARG A 542 -20.69 -21.07 0.62
N MET A 543 -21.26 -21.85 -0.30
CA MET A 543 -21.89 -23.14 0.01
C MET A 543 -20.88 -24.20 0.48
N ILE A 544 -19.63 -24.17 0.00
CA ILE A 544 -18.55 -25.01 0.54
C ILE A 544 -18.30 -24.73 2.04
N ILE A 545 -18.43 -23.47 2.47
CA ILE A 545 -18.28 -23.09 3.87
C ILE A 545 -19.52 -23.52 4.68
N CYS A 546 -20.72 -23.27 4.14
CA CYS A 546 -21.98 -23.45 4.86
C CYS A 546 -22.52 -24.89 4.89
N LEU A 547 -22.34 -25.68 3.83
CA LEU A 547 -22.95 -27.02 3.67
C LEU A 547 -21.94 -28.17 3.78
N GLU A 548 -20.68 -27.88 3.48
CA GLU A 548 -19.58 -28.85 3.46
C GLU A 548 -19.89 -30.06 2.58
N GLU A 549 -19.87 -31.28 3.11
CA GLU A 549 -20.06 -32.54 2.37
C GLU A 549 -21.35 -32.59 1.55
N GLU A 550 -22.41 -31.88 1.96
CA GLU A 550 -23.68 -31.84 1.24
C GLU A 550 -23.57 -31.14 -0.13
N VAL A 551 -22.51 -30.35 -0.36
CA VAL A 551 -22.25 -29.68 -1.65
C VAL A 551 -21.56 -30.63 -2.66
N LEU A 552 -20.89 -31.68 -2.18
CA LEU A 552 -20.04 -32.55 -3.01
C LEU A 552 -20.77 -33.20 -4.20
N PRO A 553 -22.03 -33.66 -4.10
CA PRO A 553 -22.75 -34.22 -5.24
C PRO A 553 -22.92 -33.26 -6.42
N PHE A 554 -22.86 -31.94 -6.17
CA PHE A 554 -23.05 -30.90 -7.18
C PHE A 554 -21.74 -30.43 -7.83
N VAL A 555 -20.60 -30.68 -7.17
CA VAL A 555 -19.28 -30.20 -7.61
C VAL A 555 -18.89 -30.74 -9.00
N PRO A 556 -19.07 -32.04 -9.33
CA PRO A 556 -18.67 -32.55 -10.64
C PRO A 556 -19.40 -31.86 -11.81
N ALA A 557 -20.74 -31.77 -11.74
CA ALA A 557 -21.55 -31.14 -12.77
C ALA A 557 -21.25 -29.63 -12.91
N ALA A 558 -21.08 -28.93 -11.77
CA ALA A 558 -20.68 -27.52 -11.80
C ALA A 558 -19.32 -27.31 -12.48
N SER A 559 -18.35 -28.17 -12.15
CA SER A 559 -16.99 -28.06 -12.68
C SER A 559 -16.91 -28.35 -14.17
N GLU A 560 -17.66 -29.33 -14.66
CA GLU A 560 -17.76 -29.64 -16.09
C GLU A 560 -18.29 -28.44 -16.89
N HIS A 561 -19.36 -27.80 -16.41
CA HIS A 561 -19.94 -26.63 -17.07
C HIS A 561 -19.06 -25.38 -17.00
N MET A 562 -18.27 -25.22 -15.94
CA MET A 562 -17.31 -24.11 -15.80
C MET A 562 -16.07 -24.29 -16.69
N LEU A 563 -15.64 -25.52 -16.96
CA LEU A 563 -14.51 -25.81 -17.84
C LEU A 563 -14.85 -25.75 -19.33
N LYS A 564 -16.11 -25.98 -19.71
CA LYS A 564 -16.54 -25.93 -21.11
C LYS A 564 -16.46 -24.50 -21.64
N ASP A 565 -15.80 -24.28 -22.78
CA ASP A 565 -15.67 -22.96 -23.43
C ASP A 565 -15.23 -21.85 -22.44
N CYS A 566 -14.10 -22.06 -21.74
CA CYS A 566 -13.59 -21.13 -20.74
C CYS A 566 -12.54 -20.16 -21.33
N GLU A 567 -12.55 -18.92 -20.82
CA GLU A 567 -11.54 -17.89 -21.10
C GLU A 567 -10.48 -17.83 -19.98
N ALA A 568 -9.43 -17.02 -20.16
CA ALA A 568 -8.38 -16.84 -19.16
C ALA A 568 -8.92 -16.42 -17.79
N LYS A 569 -9.86 -15.48 -17.79
CA LYS A 569 -10.53 -14.95 -16.60
C LYS A 569 -11.37 -16.01 -15.90
N ASP A 570 -12.14 -16.80 -16.65
CA ASP A 570 -12.95 -17.89 -16.10
C ASP A 570 -12.08 -18.92 -15.37
N LEU A 571 -10.95 -19.31 -15.97
CA LEU A 571 -10.00 -20.25 -15.39
C LEU A 571 -9.31 -19.68 -14.15
N GLN A 572 -8.82 -18.43 -14.23
CA GLN A 572 -8.18 -17.75 -13.11
C GLN A 572 -9.10 -17.74 -11.89
N GLU A 573 -10.37 -17.44 -12.10
CA GLU A 573 -11.32 -17.31 -11.01
C GLU A 573 -11.88 -18.68 -10.56
N PHE A 574 -11.89 -19.71 -11.41
CA PHE A 574 -12.29 -21.08 -11.06
C PHE A 574 -11.24 -21.81 -10.21
N ILE A 575 -9.96 -21.57 -10.45
CA ILE A 575 -8.85 -22.19 -9.70
C ILE A 575 -9.01 -22.04 -8.17
N PRO A 576 -9.28 -20.84 -7.61
CA PRO A 576 -9.56 -20.68 -6.18
C PRO A 576 -10.67 -21.59 -5.65
N LEU A 577 -11.72 -21.86 -6.44
CA LEU A 577 -12.83 -22.73 -6.04
C LEU A 577 -12.35 -24.17 -5.89
N ILE A 578 -11.64 -24.68 -6.89
CA ILE A 578 -11.07 -26.03 -6.84
C ILE A 578 -10.04 -26.13 -5.72
N SER A 579 -9.18 -25.14 -5.52
CA SER A 579 -8.22 -25.10 -4.41
C SER A 579 -8.93 -25.13 -3.05
N GLN A 580 -10.04 -24.42 -2.88
CA GLN A 580 -10.85 -24.46 -1.66
C GLN A 580 -11.46 -25.85 -1.42
N ILE A 581 -12.00 -26.49 -2.45
CA ILE A 581 -12.55 -27.86 -2.39
C ILE A 581 -11.45 -28.85 -2.01
N THR A 582 -10.30 -28.73 -2.67
CA THR A 582 -9.10 -29.56 -2.48
C THR A 582 -8.58 -29.45 -1.04
N ALA A 583 -8.48 -28.23 -0.51
CA ALA A 583 -8.03 -28.00 0.86
C ALA A 583 -9.04 -28.49 1.92
N LYS A 584 -10.34 -28.40 1.64
CA LYS A 584 -11.40 -28.71 2.61
C LYS A 584 -11.81 -30.18 2.63
N PHE A 585 -11.79 -30.88 1.50
CA PHE A 585 -12.35 -32.24 1.37
C PHE A 585 -11.31 -33.23 0.86
N LYS A 586 -10.81 -34.13 1.71
CA LYS A 586 -9.88 -35.19 1.28
C LYS A 586 -10.54 -36.26 0.39
N GLN A 587 -11.85 -36.44 0.50
CA GLN A 587 -12.62 -37.46 -0.23
C GLN A 587 -12.82 -37.11 -1.71
N VAL A 588 -12.44 -35.91 -2.16
CA VAL A 588 -12.58 -35.48 -3.56
C VAL A 588 -11.43 -35.95 -4.47
N SER A 589 -10.47 -36.72 -3.96
CA SER A 589 -9.34 -37.27 -4.73
C SER A 589 -9.77 -37.93 -6.06
N PRO A 590 -10.80 -38.81 -6.12
CA PRO A 590 -11.22 -39.43 -7.38
C PRO A 590 -11.75 -38.42 -8.41
N PHE A 591 -12.46 -37.39 -7.94
CA PHE A 591 -12.95 -36.31 -8.79
C PHE A 591 -11.79 -35.44 -9.30
N LEU A 592 -10.85 -35.07 -8.42
CA LEU A 592 -9.65 -34.32 -8.80
C LEU A 592 -8.81 -35.08 -9.83
N GLN A 593 -8.67 -36.40 -9.71
CA GLN A 593 -7.99 -37.22 -10.72
C GLN A 593 -8.64 -37.12 -12.10
N GLN A 594 -9.97 -37.00 -12.17
CA GLN A 594 -10.68 -36.85 -13.44
C GLN A 594 -10.53 -35.43 -14.03
N ILE A 595 -10.57 -34.39 -13.20
CA ILE A 595 -10.55 -32.99 -13.67
C ILE A 595 -9.16 -32.39 -13.84
N PHE A 596 -8.13 -32.96 -13.19
CA PHE A 596 -6.79 -32.39 -13.14
C PHE A 596 -6.21 -32.12 -14.53
N MET A 597 -6.13 -33.15 -15.38
CA MET A 597 -5.57 -32.98 -16.72
C MET A 597 -6.42 -32.10 -17.65
N PRO A 598 -7.76 -32.25 -17.71
CA PRO A 598 -8.60 -31.29 -18.44
C PRO A 598 -8.37 -29.83 -18.04
N LEU A 599 -8.24 -29.54 -16.75
CA LEU A 599 -7.95 -28.18 -16.27
C LEU A 599 -6.56 -27.71 -16.67
N VAL A 600 -5.54 -28.55 -16.51
CA VAL A 600 -4.14 -28.25 -16.88
C VAL A 600 -4.04 -27.95 -18.39
N LEU A 601 -4.69 -28.76 -19.23
CA LEU A 601 -4.70 -28.56 -20.68
C LEU A 601 -5.42 -27.27 -21.07
N ALA A 602 -6.58 -26.96 -20.46
CA ALA A 602 -7.29 -25.71 -20.70
C ALA A 602 -6.44 -24.49 -20.33
N ILE A 603 -5.74 -24.52 -19.19
CA ILE A 603 -4.81 -23.46 -18.78
C ILE A 603 -3.70 -23.27 -19.81
N PHE A 604 -3.06 -24.36 -20.26
CA PHE A 604 -1.99 -24.27 -21.24
C PHE A 604 -2.46 -23.82 -22.62
N GLU A 605 -3.66 -24.22 -23.03
CA GLU A 605 -4.25 -23.75 -24.28
C GLU A 605 -4.40 -22.21 -24.25
N VAL A 606 -4.90 -21.66 -23.15
CA VAL A 606 -5.07 -20.21 -22.99
C VAL A 606 -3.72 -19.48 -22.87
N LEU A 607 -2.77 -20.03 -22.10
CA LEU A 607 -1.43 -19.46 -21.97
C LEU A 607 -0.61 -19.52 -23.26
N GLY A 608 -0.89 -20.50 -24.13
CA GLY A 608 -0.21 -20.70 -25.41
C GLY A 608 -0.72 -19.81 -26.55
N ARG A 609 -1.88 -19.16 -26.40
CA ARG A 609 -2.36 -18.17 -27.38
C ARG A 609 -1.40 -16.98 -27.39
N PRO A 610 -0.93 -16.48 -28.55
CA PRO A 610 -0.10 -15.26 -28.58
C PRO A 610 -0.90 -14.06 -28.05
N ALA A 611 -0.28 -13.21 -27.22
CA ALA A 611 -0.84 -11.89 -26.89
C ALA A 611 -0.25 -10.87 -27.87
N GLU A 612 -1.03 -9.86 -28.27
CA GLU A 612 -0.49 -8.71 -28.97
C GLU A 612 0.49 -7.97 -28.04
N GLU A 613 1.66 -7.55 -28.55
CA GLU A 613 2.74 -6.96 -27.73
C GLU A 613 2.32 -5.67 -26.99
N ASN A 614 1.25 -5.01 -27.43
CA ASN A 614 0.73 -3.77 -26.83
C ASN A 614 -0.45 -3.97 -25.87
N ASP A 615 -0.98 -5.19 -25.73
CA ASP A 615 -2.10 -5.46 -24.81
C ASP A 615 -1.60 -5.78 -23.40
N GLN A 616 -1.40 -4.73 -22.61
CA GLN A 616 -0.99 -4.83 -21.20
C GLN A 616 -2.02 -5.61 -20.36
N THR A 617 -3.30 -5.57 -20.73
CA THR A 617 -4.38 -6.25 -19.99
C THR A 617 -4.26 -7.76 -20.17
N ALA A 618 -4.15 -8.22 -21.42
CA ALA A 618 -3.95 -9.64 -21.71
C ALA A 618 -2.64 -10.18 -21.14
N ALA A 619 -1.57 -9.37 -21.11
CA ALA A 619 -0.30 -9.75 -20.48
C ALA A 619 -0.46 -9.97 -18.97
N LEU A 620 -1.15 -9.05 -18.28
CA LEU A 620 -1.43 -9.15 -16.85
C LEU A 620 -2.34 -10.36 -16.52
N GLU A 621 -3.39 -10.59 -17.30
CA GLU A 621 -4.29 -11.73 -17.13
C GLU A 621 -3.55 -13.06 -17.27
N LYS A 622 -2.66 -13.20 -18.27
CA LYS A 622 -1.81 -14.39 -18.43
C LYS A 622 -0.84 -14.57 -17.27
N GLN A 623 -0.26 -13.48 -16.76
CA GLN A 623 0.60 -13.53 -15.58
C GLN A 623 -0.19 -13.99 -14.34
N MET A 624 -1.39 -13.46 -14.12
CA MET A 624 -2.26 -13.87 -13.02
C MET A 624 -2.74 -15.32 -13.15
N LEU A 625 -3.03 -15.78 -14.36
CA LEU A 625 -3.39 -17.16 -14.63
C LEU A 625 -2.22 -18.11 -14.33
N ARG A 626 -0.98 -17.75 -14.68
CA ARG A 626 0.24 -18.51 -14.30
C ARG A 626 0.40 -18.60 -12.80
N ARG A 627 0.27 -17.48 -12.07
CA ARG A 627 0.31 -17.47 -10.59
C ARG A 627 -0.76 -18.39 -10.00
N SER A 628 -1.97 -18.33 -10.53
CA SER A 628 -3.10 -19.16 -10.09
C SER A 628 -2.84 -20.65 -10.35
N TYR A 629 -2.30 -20.99 -11.52
CA TYR A 629 -1.88 -22.36 -11.85
C TYR A 629 -0.86 -22.89 -10.84
N PHE A 630 0.20 -22.15 -10.53
CA PHE A 630 1.17 -22.61 -9.55
C PHE A 630 0.57 -22.70 -8.14
N ALA A 631 -0.30 -21.76 -7.74
CA ALA A 631 -1.01 -21.85 -6.47
C ALA A 631 -1.92 -23.11 -6.37
N PHE A 632 -2.54 -23.51 -7.49
CA PHE A 632 -3.31 -24.75 -7.57
C PHE A 632 -2.42 -25.98 -7.36
N ILE A 633 -1.30 -26.07 -8.08
CA ILE A 633 -0.35 -27.19 -7.93
C ILE A 633 0.21 -27.24 -6.49
N GLN A 634 0.54 -26.08 -5.91
CA GLN A 634 0.97 -25.97 -4.51
C GLN A 634 -0.09 -26.50 -3.55
N THR A 635 -1.37 -26.18 -3.79
CA THR A 635 -2.47 -26.67 -2.95
C THR A 635 -2.61 -28.19 -3.03
N ILE A 636 -2.44 -28.79 -4.21
CA ILE A 636 -2.45 -30.25 -4.38
C ILE A 636 -1.27 -30.90 -3.64
N ALA A 637 -0.05 -30.38 -3.84
CA ALA A 637 1.16 -30.89 -3.18
C ALA A 637 1.12 -30.72 -1.64
N GLY A 638 0.47 -29.66 -1.16
CA GLY A 638 0.34 -29.35 0.27
C GLY A 638 -0.78 -30.12 0.99
N SER A 639 -1.89 -30.41 0.32
CA SER A 639 -3.09 -31.03 0.91
C SER A 639 -2.99 -32.55 1.11
N GLY A 640 -1.90 -33.18 0.67
CA GLY A 640 -1.67 -34.61 0.80
C GLY A 640 -2.36 -35.45 -0.27
N MET A 641 -2.85 -34.84 -1.36
CA MET A 641 -3.45 -35.52 -2.51
C MET A 641 -2.43 -35.79 -3.63
N ASN A 642 -1.22 -36.19 -3.22
CA ASN A 642 -0.10 -36.42 -4.14
C ASN A 642 -0.37 -37.60 -5.08
N GLU A 643 -1.27 -38.51 -4.71
CA GLU A 643 -1.78 -39.58 -5.57
C GLU A 643 -2.41 -39.03 -6.86
N VAL A 644 -3.01 -37.83 -6.82
CA VAL A 644 -3.58 -37.17 -8.00
C VAL A 644 -2.48 -36.87 -9.03
N LEU A 645 -1.31 -36.38 -8.57
CA LEU A 645 -0.16 -36.15 -9.43
C LEU A 645 0.49 -37.48 -9.83
N ALA A 646 0.67 -38.39 -8.88
CA ALA A 646 1.31 -39.70 -9.08
C ALA A 646 0.60 -40.57 -10.13
N ASN A 647 -0.73 -40.53 -10.16
CA ASN A 647 -1.56 -41.34 -11.07
C ASN A 647 -1.60 -40.81 -12.52
N GLN A 648 -0.95 -39.67 -12.80
CA GLN A 648 -0.91 -39.04 -14.13
C GLN A 648 0.44 -39.27 -14.82
N ALA A 649 0.91 -40.52 -14.85
CA ALA A 649 2.27 -40.90 -15.23
C ALA A 649 2.74 -40.31 -16.59
N GLU A 650 1.89 -40.29 -17.61
CA GLU A 650 2.25 -39.79 -18.95
C GLU A 650 2.35 -38.25 -19.05
N SER A 651 1.69 -37.51 -18.15
CA SER A 651 1.61 -36.05 -18.18
C SER A 651 2.34 -35.37 -17.02
N MET A 652 2.77 -36.13 -16.02
CA MET A 652 3.49 -35.62 -14.86
C MET A 652 4.79 -34.92 -15.24
N GLU A 653 5.57 -35.51 -16.15
CA GLU A 653 6.83 -34.91 -16.61
C GLU A 653 6.60 -33.51 -17.21
N ARG A 654 5.53 -33.34 -18.00
CA ARG A 654 5.14 -32.03 -18.55
C ARG A 654 4.81 -31.03 -17.44
N VAL A 655 4.04 -31.44 -16.44
CA VAL A 655 3.69 -30.58 -15.29
C VAL A 655 4.95 -30.20 -14.51
N LEU A 656 5.86 -31.14 -14.24
CA LEU A 656 7.11 -30.88 -13.55
C LEU A 656 7.99 -29.87 -14.31
N PHE A 657 8.12 -30.01 -15.63
CA PHE A 657 8.83 -29.05 -16.46
C PHE A 657 8.22 -27.65 -16.42
N THR A 658 6.89 -27.54 -16.33
CA THR A 658 6.24 -26.22 -16.24
C THR A 658 6.55 -25.51 -14.93
N ILE A 659 6.77 -26.26 -13.83
CA ILE A 659 7.20 -25.70 -12.54
C ILE A 659 8.65 -25.21 -12.63
N ILE A 660 9.54 -25.95 -13.31
CA ILE A 660 10.92 -25.52 -13.57
C ILE A 660 10.96 -24.25 -14.41
N GLN A 661 10.19 -24.19 -15.50
CA GLN A 661 10.06 -22.97 -16.31
C GLN A 661 9.49 -21.81 -15.48
N GLY A 662 8.50 -22.08 -14.62
CA GLY A 662 7.97 -21.15 -13.63
C GLY A 662 9.02 -20.56 -12.70
N ALA A 663 9.95 -21.39 -12.22
CA ALA A 663 11.00 -21.01 -11.28
C ALA A 663 12.13 -20.21 -11.95
N VAL A 664 12.45 -20.49 -13.21
CA VAL A 664 13.67 -19.97 -13.88
C VAL A 664 13.36 -19.00 -15.03
N GLU A 665 12.40 -19.29 -15.90
CA GLU A 665 12.19 -18.54 -17.16
C GLU A 665 11.37 -17.26 -17.00
N PHE A 666 10.41 -17.23 -16.09
CA PHE A 666 9.49 -16.10 -15.96
C PHE A 666 9.96 -15.12 -14.86
N PRO A 667 10.13 -13.82 -15.15
CA PRO A 667 10.58 -12.81 -14.19
C PRO A 667 9.44 -12.34 -13.28
N ASP A 668 8.87 -13.28 -12.52
CA ASP A 668 7.79 -13.01 -11.57
C ASP A 668 8.17 -13.60 -10.21
N PRO A 669 8.71 -12.78 -9.28
CA PRO A 669 9.20 -13.25 -7.99
C PRO A 669 8.16 -14.05 -7.19
N ILE A 670 6.88 -13.67 -7.28
CA ILE A 670 5.79 -14.35 -6.58
C ILE A 670 5.58 -15.75 -7.14
N ALA A 671 5.55 -15.89 -8.47
CA ALA A 671 5.41 -17.19 -9.12
C ALA A 671 6.64 -18.07 -8.88
N GLN A 672 7.85 -17.51 -9.01
CA GLN A 672 9.11 -18.23 -8.78
C GLN A 672 9.18 -18.78 -7.35
N LYS A 673 8.85 -17.96 -6.35
CA LYS A 673 8.75 -18.40 -4.95
C LYS A 673 7.79 -19.56 -4.78
N THR A 674 6.59 -19.47 -5.34
CA THR A 674 5.61 -20.57 -5.29
C THR A 674 6.13 -21.84 -5.95
N CYS A 675 6.82 -21.73 -7.09
CA CYS A 675 7.46 -22.86 -7.75
C CYS A 675 8.51 -23.53 -6.86
N PHE A 676 9.39 -22.78 -6.20
CA PHE A 676 10.36 -23.37 -5.26
C PHE A 676 9.70 -24.04 -4.05
N ILE A 677 8.61 -23.47 -3.52
CA ILE A 677 7.83 -24.13 -2.47
C ILE A 677 7.27 -25.48 -2.95
N ILE A 678 6.73 -25.52 -4.17
CA ILE A 678 6.25 -26.78 -4.78
C ILE A 678 7.41 -27.78 -4.93
N LEU A 679 8.54 -27.36 -5.53
CA LEU A 679 9.69 -28.24 -5.74
C LEU A 679 10.22 -28.80 -4.43
N SER A 680 10.38 -27.97 -3.40
CA SER A 680 10.78 -28.40 -2.06
C SER A 680 9.80 -29.44 -1.49
N ARG A 681 8.50 -29.21 -1.65
CA ARG A 681 7.47 -30.16 -1.18
C ARG A 681 7.51 -31.48 -1.95
N LEU A 682 7.69 -31.46 -3.27
CA LEU A 682 7.82 -32.66 -4.09
C LEU A 682 9.09 -33.46 -3.72
N VAL A 683 10.21 -32.78 -3.45
CA VAL A 683 11.43 -33.42 -2.92
C VAL A 683 11.18 -34.07 -1.56
N GLU A 684 10.45 -33.40 -0.67
CA GLU A 684 10.10 -33.98 0.63
C GLU A 684 9.30 -35.28 0.49
N LEU A 685 8.40 -35.35 -0.49
CA LEU A 685 7.50 -36.48 -0.72
C LEU A 685 8.15 -37.62 -1.51
N TRP A 686 8.88 -37.32 -2.58
CA TRP A 686 9.36 -38.30 -3.56
C TRP A 686 10.89 -38.39 -3.65
N GLY A 687 11.65 -37.56 -2.92
CA GLY A 687 13.12 -37.58 -2.95
C GLY A 687 13.79 -38.72 -2.17
N GLY A 688 13.03 -39.45 -1.35
CA GLY A 688 13.53 -40.58 -0.54
C GLY A 688 13.73 -41.88 -1.34
N LYS A 689 14.21 -42.93 -0.67
CA LYS A 689 14.43 -44.26 -1.27
C LYS A 689 13.14 -44.96 -1.69
N ASP A 690 12.03 -44.67 -1.02
CA ASP A 690 10.69 -45.19 -1.32
C ASP A 690 9.87 -44.21 -2.22
N GLY A 691 10.55 -43.28 -2.88
CA GLY A 691 9.95 -42.26 -3.74
C GLY A 691 9.58 -42.75 -5.14
N LEU A 692 9.06 -41.84 -5.96
CA LEU A 692 8.67 -42.13 -7.34
C LEU A 692 9.89 -42.50 -8.21
N VAL A 693 9.77 -43.57 -9.01
CA VAL A 693 10.83 -44.03 -9.92
C VAL A 693 11.17 -42.93 -10.93
N GLY A 694 12.46 -42.61 -11.10
CA GLY A 694 12.95 -41.56 -12.01
C GLY A 694 12.92 -40.13 -11.42
N PHE A 695 12.27 -39.90 -10.28
CA PHE A 695 12.27 -38.59 -9.64
C PHE A 695 13.66 -38.17 -9.10
N PRO A 696 14.51 -39.07 -8.55
CA PRO A 696 15.89 -38.71 -8.20
C PRO A 696 16.68 -38.13 -9.38
N ASP A 697 16.54 -38.68 -10.58
CA ASP A 697 17.19 -38.15 -11.78
C ASP A 697 16.67 -36.75 -12.12
N PHE A 698 15.36 -36.52 -11.95
CA PHE A 698 14.73 -35.21 -12.15
C PHE A 698 15.27 -34.15 -11.16
N ILE A 699 15.53 -34.54 -9.90
CA ILE A 699 16.13 -33.64 -8.90
C ILE A 699 17.48 -33.13 -9.40
N TYR A 700 18.38 -34.02 -9.79
CA TYR A 700 19.74 -33.65 -10.19
C TYR A 700 19.81 -32.97 -11.56
N LYS A 701 18.98 -33.37 -12.53
CA LYS A 701 18.98 -32.80 -13.88
C LYS A 701 18.26 -31.45 -13.99
N HIS A 702 17.28 -31.17 -13.11
CA HIS A 702 16.40 -30.00 -13.28
C HIS A 702 16.21 -29.16 -12.01
N ILE A 703 15.92 -29.76 -10.86
CA ILE A 703 15.65 -28.99 -9.62
C ILE A 703 16.93 -28.34 -9.08
N VAL A 704 18.02 -29.09 -8.99
CA VAL A 704 19.32 -28.55 -8.54
C VAL A 704 19.77 -27.42 -9.46
N PRO A 705 19.78 -27.58 -10.80
CA PRO A 705 20.10 -26.46 -11.68
C PRO A 705 19.20 -25.25 -11.54
N ALA A 706 17.89 -25.44 -11.36
CA ALA A 706 16.95 -24.32 -11.18
C ALA A 706 17.31 -23.43 -9.97
N CYS A 707 17.80 -24.02 -8.87
CA CYS A 707 18.18 -23.29 -7.66
C CYS A 707 19.36 -22.32 -7.87
N PHE A 708 20.22 -22.57 -8.88
CA PHE A 708 21.36 -21.70 -9.21
C PHE A 708 21.09 -20.84 -10.44
N MET A 709 20.35 -21.36 -11.44
CA MET A 709 20.04 -20.62 -12.66
C MET A 709 19.07 -19.46 -12.44
N ALA A 710 18.08 -19.60 -11.54
CA ALA A 710 17.14 -18.52 -11.27
C ALA A 710 17.82 -17.29 -10.64
N PRO A 711 18.66 -17.41 -9.58
CA PRO A 711 19.38 -16.26 -9.02
C PRO A 711 20.42 -15.64 -9.94
N LEU A 712 20.94 -16.40 -10.92
CA LEU A 712 21.95 -15.90 -11.88
C LEU A 712 21.34 -15.07 -13.03
N LYS A 713 20.01 -14.99 -13.16
CA LYS A 713 19.39 -14.18 -14.20
C LYS A 713 19.45 -12.68 -13.88
N PRO A 714 19.63 -11.81 -14.90
CA PRO A 714 19.69 -10.37 -14.70
C PRO A 714 18.38 -9.76 -14.15
N THR A 715 17.26 -10.49 -14.29
CA THR A 715 15.95 -10.11 -13.76
C THR A 715 15.78 -10.41 -12.26
N PHE A 716 16.76 -11.05 -11.61
CA PHE A 716 16.69 -11.44 -10.20
C PHE A 716 17.28 -10.33 -9.32
N ASP A 717 16.45 -9.33 -8.98
CA ASP A 717 16.87 -8.15 -8.22
C ASP A 717 16.83 -8.37 -6.69
N LEU A 718 17.99 -8.35 -6.04
CA LEU A 718 18.12 -8.51 -4.58
C LEU A 718 17.67 -7.27 -3.77
N SER A 719 17.39 -6.14 -4.43
CA SER A 719 16.77 -4.97 -3.80
C SER A 719 15.27 -5.18 -3.54
N ASP A 720 14.62 -6.04 -4.34
CA ASP A 720 13.23 -6.44 -4.15
C ASP A 720 13.08 -7.46 -3.02
N ALA A 721 12.26 -7.11 -2.03
CA ALA A 721 11.93 -7.98 -0.91
C ALA A 721 11.31 -9.31 -1.35
N GLN A 722 10.52 -9.37 -2.44
CA GLN A 722 9.93 -10.63 -2.90
C GLN A 722 10.99 -11.56 -3.49
N THR A 723 11.96 -11.03 -4.23
CA THR A 723 13.09 -11.80 -4.77
C THR A 723 13.98 -12.36 -3.66
N VAL A 724 14.22 -11.60 -2.59
CA VAL A 724 14.92 -12.12 -1.39
C VAL A 724 14.18 -13.29 -0.74
N LEU A 725 12.84 -13.26 -0.74
CA LEU A 725 12.04 -14.40 -0.29
C LEU A 725 12.16 -15.60 -1.24
N THR A 726 12.20 -15.37 -2.56
CA THR A 726 12.46 -16.43 -3.55
C THR A 726 13.82 -17.09 -3.32
N LEU A 727 14.87 -16.30 -3.11
CA LEU A 727 16.21 -16.82 -2.80
C LEU A 727 16.22 -17.66 -1.51
N SER A 728 15.44 -17.22 -0.51
CA SER A 728 15.25 -17.98 0.71
C SER A 728 14.58 -19.34 0.46
N GLU A 729 13.64 -19.45 -0.48
CA GLU A 729 13.01 -20.72 -0.87
C GLU A 729 13.95 -21.60 -1.72
N CYS A 730 14.85 -21.02 -2.54
CA CYS A 730 15.92 -21.78 -3.19
C CYS A 730 16.81 -22.47 -2.15
N ALA A 731 17.23 -21.74 -1.11
CA ALA A 731 18.00 -22.28 0.00
C ALA A 731 17.26 -23.42 0.74
N LEU A 732 15.97 -23.25 0.99
CA LEU A 732 15.11 -24.29 1.58
C LEU A 732 15.05 -25.55 0.71
N THR A 733 14.92 -25.37 -0.60
CA THR A 733 14.85 -26.47 -1.57
C THR A 733 16.15 -27.28 -1.56
N LEU A 734 17.32 -26.61 -1.62
CA LEU A 734 18.63 -27.27 -1.52
C LEU A 734 18.79 -28.04 -0.20
N LYS A 735 18.35 -27.44 0.92
CA LYS A 735 18.39 -28.10 2.22
C LYS A 735 17.48 -29.33 2.28
N MET A 736 16.30 -29.27 1.66
CA MET A 736 15.36 -30.39 1.61
C MET A 736 15.92 -31.56 0.78
N ILE A 737 16.59 -31.26 -0.35
CA ILE A 737 17.30 -32.27 -1.15
C ILE A 737 18.39 -32.94 -0.30
N HIS A 738 19.19 -32.16 0.41
CA HIS A 738 20.19 -32.71 1.32
C HIS A 738 19.58 -33.60 2.42
N LEU A 739 18.46 -33.18 3.02
CA LEU A 739 17.78 -33.98 4.05
C LEU A 739 17.31 -35.35 3.53
N LYS A 740 16.88 -35.42 2.27
CA LYS A 740 16.32 -36.64 1.67
C LYS A 740 17.37 -37.54 1.01
N ARG A 741 18.44 -36.98 0.44
CA ARG A 741 19.51 -37.71 -0.28
C ARG A 741 20.80 -37.87 0.52
N GLY A 742 20.99 -37.10 1.58
CA GLY A 742 22.14 -37.19 2.47
C GLY A 742 23.46 -36.86 1.76
N SER A 743 24.45 -37.75 1.93
CA SER A 743 25.82 -37.57 1.41
C SER A 743 25.93 -37.64 -0.11
N GLU A 744 25.01 -38.33 -0.77
CA GLU A 744 24.97 -38.46 -2.24
C GLU A 744 24.86 -37.09 -2.92
N PHE A 745 23.98 -36.22 -2.39
CA PHE A 745 23.80 -34.87 -2.92
C PHE A 745 25.05 -33.99 -2.74
N ILE A 746 25.77 -34.15 -1.64
CA ILE A 746 27.02 -33.41 -1.39
C ILE A 746 28.09 -33.81 -2.40
N GLN A 747 28.22 -35.12 -2.68
CA GLN A 747 29.18 -35.62 -3.69
C GLN A 747 28.85 -35.09 -5.08
N PHE A 748 27.57 -35.11 -5.47
CA PHE A 748 27.12 -34.55 -6.74
C PHE A 748 27.45 -33.05 -6.88
N LEU A 749 27.18 -32.25 -5.85
CA LEU A 749 27.51 -30.82 -5.87
C LEU A 749 29.02 -30.58 -6.00
N GLN A 750 29.84 -31.31 -5.23
CA GLN A 750 31.30 -31.11 -5.19
C GLN A 750 32.02 -31.59 -6.46
N HIS A 751 31.56 -32.69 -7.06
CA HIS A 751 32.30 -33.35 -8.14
C HIS A 751 31.68 -33.16 -9.53
N GLU A 752 30.39 -32.86 -9.63
CA GLU A 752 29.69 -32.76 -10.92
C GLU A 752 29.17 -31.35 -11.17
N TYR A 753 28.27 -30.84 -10.33
CA TYR A 753 27.49 -29.65 -10.67
C TYR A 753 28.23 -28.31 -10.47
N LEU A 754 28.80 -28.03 -9.30
CA LEU A 754 29.50 -26.75 -9.06
C LEU A 754 30.76 -26.57 -9.94
N PRO A 755 31.56 -27.64 -10.21
CA PRO A 755 32.64 -27.55 -11.19
C PRO A 755 32.15 -27.20 -12.61
N SER A 756 30.96 -27.66 -13.00
CA SER A 756 30.37 -27.32 -14.30
C SER A 756 30.02 -25.83 -14.44
N LEU A 757 29.77 -25.14 -13.31
CA LEU A 757 29.53 -23.70 -13.24
C LEU A 757 30.82 -22.88 -13.04
N GLN A 758 31.99 -23.51 -13.08
CA GLN A 758 33.30 -22.87 -12.86
C GLN A 758 33.46 -22.23 -11.46
N VAL A 759 32.73 -22.72 -10.46
CA VAL A 759 32.86 -22.26 -9.06
C VAL A 759 34.16 -22.81 -8.47
N THR A 760 34.87 -21.99 -7.68
CA THR A 760 36.14 -22.41 -7.07
C THR A 760 35.93 -23.56 -6.07
N PRO A 761 36.91 -24.46 -5.90
CA PRO A 761 36.80 -25.58 -4.98
C PRO A 761 36.64 -25.14 -3.53
N GLU A 762 37.15 -23.98 -3.14
CA GLU A 762 36.99 -23.40 -1.80
C GLU A 762 35.53 -23.05 -1.51
N ILE A 763 34.86 -22.32 -2.40
CA ILE A 763 33.44 -21.95 -2.27
C ILE A 763 32.56 -23.21 -2.33
N SER A 764 32.92 -24.18 -3.19
CA SER A 764 32.20 -25.45 -3.29
C SER A 764 32.26 -26.26 -1.99
N GLN A 765 33.41 -26.28 -1.32
CA GLN A 765 33.56 -26.93 -0.01
C GLN A 765 32.80 -26.19 1.08
N GLU A 766 32.87 -24.86 1.11
CA GLU A 766 32.19 -24.03 2.11
C GLU A 766 30.67 -24.16 2.00
N LEU A 767 30.10 -24.05 0.79
CA LEU A 767 28.66 -24.25 0.57
C LEU A 767 28.20 -25.64 1.05
N CYS A 768 28.99 -26.68 0.78
CA CYS A 768 28.68 -28.04 1.24
C CYS A 768 28.73 -28.17 2.76
N GLN A 769 29.66 -27.49 3.44
CA GLN A 769 29.73 -27.45 4.91
C GLN A 769 28.52 -26.71 5.49
N VAL A 770 28.14 -25.57 4.91
CA VAL A 770 26.97 -24.78 5.34
C VAL A 770 25.67 -25.57 5.12
N LEU A 771 25.54 -26.30 4.01
CA LEU A 771 24.39 -27.17 3.73
C LEU A 771 24.22 -28.30 4.76
N GLN A 772 25.31 -28.76 5.39
CA GLN A 772 25.27 -29.79 6.44
C GLN A 772 24.86 -29.25 7.81
N GLN A 773 24.99 -27.94 8.06
CA GLN A 773 24.61 -27.34 9.34
C GLN A 773 23.11 -27.39 9.60
N PRO A 774 22.65 -27.64 10.83
CA PRO A 774 21.22 -27.78 11.14
C PRO A 774 20.45 -26.46 11.02
N ASP A 775 21.10 -25.31 11.24
CA ASP A 775 20.44 -24.01 11.19
C ASP A 775 20.28 -23.49 9.75
N ILE A 776 19.03 -23.40 9.33
CA ILE A 776 18.66 -22.96 7.98
C ILE A 776 18.87 -21.46 7.76
N LYS A 777 18.93 -20.66 8.84
CA LYS A 777 19.20 -19.22 8.74
C LYS A 777 20.62 -18.95 8.25
N VAL A 778 21.57 -19.79 8.66
CA VAL A 778 22.96 -19.69 8.20
C VAL A 778 23.04 -19.94 6.71
N LEU A 779 22.35 -20.97 6.20
CA LEU A 779 22.29 -21.26 4.77
C LEU A 779 21.62 -20.13 3.97
N LYS A 780 20.51 -19.57 4.46
CA LYS A 780 19.83 -18.45 3.80
C LYS A 780 20.72 -17.21 3.69
N ASN A 781 21.48 -16.92 4.75
CA ASN A 781 22.40 -15.80 4.77
C ASN A 781 23.65 -16.03 3.92
N TYR A 782 24.11 -17.28 3.78
CA TYR A 782 25.28 -17.62 2.96
C TYR A 782 24.97 -17.61 1.46
N ILE A 783 23.74 -17.99 1.09
CA ILE A 783 23.29 -17.99 -0.32
C ILE A 783 23.02 -16.56 -0.83
N LYS A 784 22.69 -15.63 0.08
CA LYS A 784 22.56 -14.20 -0.23
C LYS A 784 23.94 -13.56 -0.29
#